data_AF-A0A7S4Q6U3-F1
#
_entry.id   AF-A0A7S4Q6U3-F1
#
_cell.length_a   1.000
_cell.length_b   1.000
_cell.length_c   1.000
_cell.angle_alpha   90.00
_cell.angle_beta   90.00
_cell.angle_gamma   90.00
#
_symmetry.space_group_name_H-M   'P 1'
#
loop_
_entity.id
_entity.type
_entity.pdbx_description
1 polymer ?
#
loop_
_entity_poly.entity_id
_entity_poly.type
_entity_poly.pdbx_seq_one_letter_code
_entity_poly.pdbx_strand_id
1 'polypeptide(L)'
;MGAASSALQSICESNLTDLKEERDLEACDPPIPTSSLVFIERDGQSRDGSTTEGSFRGRGSAKQSVKDISVFQTAGVGILAVFPDKLDKAKLASFREVLHLQGINTSLWGVNGAKSVEHLFWEAYQQRGCALTGADELGMLKRVTRLLKIKLISEIYGVDHTLLSRMQFMHDGQTVQRKQVIVRKMMWLDDLENHPDWQESVTSEECPYTENWREGLHKALQERLGLPTKWQEQHLIEEKHEYSYSVEDNVKSDGYPGLNTLYCIHQVVMRVSDPEKATCLGLPHGMEFATSEGDFNFNAQHHEDGLPIGTQLNIWTWERRVPQAVEKQRTGSVMASKSDGAKATEPAPCVQKVQALWEMESRMMKRVPLVLSSEDTMAIRLRSASKNPPCGALWAALKGQKTNWALVKRMARSIADPRYSLKQFQEDLKAFPELQLYLLEDTDHTENTSAVTSSGRTRGDEFQRTVGAFFAIYWLMRLEGDGKDGFSFGVDDKWVPMKPRSSDDKRLYPTDKRINFRANGKWEYFKRLLTEAGLIERTTWGSNKPNEKRVVSLLALTAMHDIMKMDLLLPEVEAVHAPYQGYASRDRIADHDLALAYVMEHFPEMLPSFWGLDPAERHSVRFTQCNLCFNHGWFVQAEAPPGAIFTKFRKCLIRDHMSKIGSRDVALYFIHWLTDLAGAEPTPLGGCEKFVLKFPLPVLNSFLRSFEFVEKIVCHTETEVMEEYLKVRWSEHVPSPGPVPFGESAIARMRLLCMAQMNAPMVLKEYGELSDEDRLTLSTEMSLTGCIGQSYSADLIPKEVSEHPHGPAFLIYYGPAFFQNLGNDRAVRRLSVMAEVYRCARALWPASITKVACSVIVRIDTIKTLSTDDLLQVVAEDDLWLLVKHNDSEAFIERSSKKKLNKFISNGQSIQIIDLSYIKSKY
;
A
#
# COMPACT_ATOMS: atom_id res chain seq x y z
N MET A 1 17.18 -20.21 -65.95
CA MET A 1 15.83 -20.25 -65.33
C MET A 1 15.77 -19.06 -64.38
N GLY A 2 15.23 -17.89 -64.68
CA GLY A 2 14.20 -17.55 -65.65
C GLY A 2 12.83 -17.41 -64.97
N ALA A 3 12.55 -16.19 -64.48
CA ALA A 3 11.24 -15.58 -64.25
C ALA A 3 10.23 -16.20 -63.26
N ALA A 4 9.91 -15.43 -62.21
CA ALA A 4 8.53 -15.16 -61.80
C ALA A 4 8.50 -13.88 -60.92
N SER A 5 8.18 -12.77 -61.58
CA SER A 5 7.83 -11.46 -61.02
C SER A 5 6.33 -11.23 -61.21
N SER A 6 5.75 -10.37 -60.38
CA SER A 6 4.49 -9.61 -60.56
C SER A 6 3.13 -10.35 -60.59
N ALA A 7 2.37 -10.18 -59.51
CA ALA A 7 0.90 -9.96 -59.45
C ALA A 7 0.50 -9.85 -57.96
N LEU A 8 -0.25 -8.90 -57.43
CA LEU A 8 -1.07 -7.82 -58.01
C LEU A 8 -1.37 -6.82 -56.88
N GLN A 9 -1.05 -5.56 -57.13
CA GLN A 9 -1.44 -4.36 -56.41
C GLN A 9 -2.50 -3.68 -57.30
N SER A 10 -3.78 -3.74 -56.90
CA SER A 10 -4.94 -2.97 -57.41
C SER A 10 -6.18 -3.56 -56.71
N ILE A 11 -6.88 -2.85 -55.83
CA ILE A 11 -7.96 -1.92 -56.19
C ILE A 11 -8.13 -0.92 -55.04
N CYS A 12 -7.88 0.35 -55.34
CA CYS A 12 -8.42 1.52 -54.64
C CYS A 12 -9.33 2.26 -55.63
N GLU A 13 -10.31 2.99 -55.09
CA GLU A 13 -11.23 3.93 -55.74
C GLU A 13 -12.42 3.36 -56.53
N SER A 14 -13.59 3.34 -55.88
CA SER A 14 -14.84 3.96 -56.38
C SER A 14 -16.04 3.57 -55.52
N ASN A 15 -16.68 4.58 -54.91
CA ASN A 15 -18.13 4.76 -54.74
C ASN A 15 -18.44 5.59 -53.48
N LEU A 16 -18.26 6.90 -53.65
CA LEU A 16 -18.97 7.96 -52.94
C LEU A 16 -20.19 8.32 -53.80
N THR A 17 -21.41 8.05 -53.33
CA THR A 17 -22.57 8.96 -53.38
C THR A 17 -23.81 8.28 -52.79
N ASP A 18 -24.59 9.09 -52.08
CA ASP A 18 -25.95 8.87 -51.59
C ASP A 18 -26.16 7.94 -50.39
N LEU A 19 -26.25 8.55 -49.19
CA LEU A 19 -27.48 8.62 -48.40
C LEU A 19 -27.28 9.61 -47.25
N LYS A 20 -27.84 10.82 -47.41
CA LYS A 20 -28.10 11.78 -46.33
C LYS A 20 -29.38 11.34 -45.63
N GLU A 21 -29.27 10.81 -44.41
CA GLU A 21 -30.36 10.82 -43.43
C GLU A 21 -29.77 11.19 -42.06
N GLU A 22 -30.38 12.21 -41.46
CA GLU A 22 -30.09 12.75 -40.14
C GLU A 22 -30.18 11.66 -39.07
N ARG A 23 -29.05 11.40 -38.39
CA ARG A 23 -29.04 10.79 -37.06
C ARG A 23 -28.24 11.71 -36.16
N ASP A 24 -28.97 12.47 -35.34
CA ASP A 24 -28.45 13.07 -34.12
C ASP A 24 -27.96 11.95 -33.20
N LEU A 25 -26.68 11.61 -33.33
CA LEU A 25 -25.94 10.87 -32.32
C LEU A 25 -25.71 11.83 -31.16
N GLU A 26 -26.37 11.58 -30.04
CA GLU A 26 -26.01 12.17 -28.74
C GLU A 26 -24.52 11.88 -28.49
N ALA A 27 -23.68 12.88 -28.76
CA ALA A 27 -22.29 12.87 -28.36
C ALA A 27 -22.24 12.79 -26.83
N CYS A 28 -21.78 11.66 -26.29
CA CYS A 28 -21.19 11.65 -24.96
C CYS A 28 -20.02 12.63 -25.01
N ASP A 29 -20.07 13.68 -24.20
CA ASP A 29 -19.01 14.67 -24.08
C ASP A 29 -17.63 13.97 -23.90
N PRO A 30 -16.56 14.51 -24.51
CA PRO A 30 -15.24 13.90 -24.47
C PRO A 30 -14.75 13.68 -23.03
N PRO A 31 -13.96 12.62 -22.76
CA PRO A 31 -13.40 12.38 -21.43
C PRO A 31 -12.53 13.56 -20.99
N ILE A 32 -12.76 14.04 -19.76
CA ILE A 32 -11.96 15.07 -19.10
C ILE A 32 -10.48 14.61 -19.16
N PRO A 33 -9.53 15.45 -19.63
CA PRO A 33 -8.13 15.08 -19.66
C PRO A 33 -7.65 14.71 -18.25
N THR A 34 -7.13 13.50 -18.09
CA THR A 34 -6.62 12.99 -16.82
C THR A 34 -5.10 13.11 -16.78
N SER A 35 -4.60 13.65 -15.67
CA SER A 35 -3.19 13.51 -15.28
C SER A 35 -3.10 12.49 -14.15
N SER A 36 -1.95 11.86 -13.96
CA SER A 36 -1.75 10.86 -12.89
C SER A 36 -0.82 11.42 -11.80
N LEU A 37 -1.21 11.22 -10.54
CA LEU A 37 -0.44 11.62 -9.36
C LEU A 37 0.14 10.38 -8.70
N VAL A 38 1.46 10.30 -8.67
CA VAL A 38 2.18 9.30 -7.88
C VAL A 38 2.33 9.81 -6.45
N PHE A 39 1.47 9.32 -5.55
CA PHE A 39 1.47 9.68 -4.14
C PHE A 39 2.22 8.64 -3.31
N ILE A 40 3.17 9.09 -2.49
CA ILE A 40 3.91 8.23 -1.56
C ILE A 40 3.36 8.44 -0.15
N GLU A 41 2.58 7.48 0.33
CA GLU A 41 2.02 7.53 1.67
C GLU A 41 3.14 7.22 2.69
N ARG A 42 3.44 8.18 3.55
CA ARG A 42 4.35 7.99 4.69
C ARG A 42 3.50 7.74 5.93
N ASP A 43 3.60 6.55 6.50
CA ASP A 43 2.95 6.25 7.79
C ASP A 43 3.42 7.28 8.84
N GLY A 44 2.44 7.90 9.51
CA GLY A 44 2.64 9.13 10.27
C GLY A 44 3.72 9.04 11.34
N GLN A 45 4.74 9.90 11.23
CA GLN A 45 5.59 10.24 12.37
C GLN A 45 4.85 11.27 13.22
N SER A 46 4.50 10.90 14.46
CA SER A 46 4.14 11.88 15.49
C SER A 46 5.28 12.88 15.63
N ARG A 47 4.98 14.17 15.47
CA ARG A 47 5.92 15.27 15.71
C ARG A 47 5.95 15.56 17.20
N ASP A 48 6.72 14.80 17.96
CA ASP A 48 7.18 15.24 19.28
C ASP A 48 8.66 15.65 19.21
N GLY A 49 8.89 16.95 19.38
CA GLY A 49 10.20 17.56 19.41
C GLY A 49 10.87 17.34 20.76
N SER A 50 11.83 16.43 20.82
CA SER A 50 12.80 16.33 21.91
C SER A 50 14.19 16.13 21.33
N THR A 51 14.99 17.19 21.35
CA THR A 51 16.40 17.20 20.98
C THR A 51 17.24 16.61 22.11
N THR A 52 17.65 15.35 21.98
CA THR A 52 18.81 14.80 22.69
C THR A 52 19.61 13.89 21.75
N GLU A 53 20.88 14.26 21.55
CA GLU A 53 21.85 13.59 20.70
C GLU A 53 22.25 12.20 21.24
N GLY A 54 22.52 11.26 20.32
CA GLY A 54 23.43 10.13 20.57
C GLY A 54 22.84 8.73 20.70
N SER A 55 22.31 8.14 19.61
CA SER A 55 22.43 6.69 19.37
C SER A 55 22.03 6.33 17.94
N PHE A 56 23.00 5.92 17.12
CA PHE A 56 22.78 5.48 15.74
C PHE A 56 22.18 4.08 15.71
N ARG A 57 20.89 3.97 15.33
CA ARG A 57 20.26 2.72 14.90
C ARG A 57 19.57 2.96 13.56
N GLY A 58 19.83 2.05 12.61
CA GLY A 58 19.19 2.06 11.31
C GLY A 58 17.68 1.88 11.47
N ARG A 59 16.92 2.94 11.16
CA ARG A 59 15.47 2.87 11.02
C ARG A 59 15.15 1.85 9.94
N GLY A 60 14.39 0.81 10.29
CA GLY A 60 13.79 -0.07 9.30
C GLY A 60 12.98 0.79 8.31
N SER A 61 13.17 0.55 7.02
CA SER A 61 12.40 1.18 5.96
C SER A 61 10.93 0.90 6.18
N ALA A 62 10.19 1.87 6.76
CA ALA A 62 8.73 1.88 6.70
C ALA A 62 8.34 1.65 5.24
N LYS A 63 7.43 0.69 4.99
CA LYS A 63 7.00 0.34 3.64
C LYS A 63 6.27 1.54 3.04
N GLN A 64 7.00 2.37 2.30
CA GLN A 64 6.40 3.43 1.50
C GLN A 64 5.50 2.77 0.46
N SER A 65 4.20 2.98 0.58
CA SER A 65 3.26 2.56 -0.46
C SER A 65 3.16 3.68 -1.48
N VAL A 66 3.49 3.36 -2.73
CA VAL A 66 3.33 4.25 -3.87
C VAL A 66 1.95 3.96 -4.47
N LYS A 67 1.07 4.94 -4.47
CA LYS A 67 -0.27 4.87 -5.08
C LYS A 67 -0.31 5.77 -6.30
N ASP A 68 -0.89 5.29 -7.39
CA ASP A 68 -1.19 6.09 -8.56
C ASP A 68 -2.65 6.55 -8.49
N ILE A 69 -2.88 7.86 -8.48
CA ILE A 69 -4.19 8.49 -8.28
C ILE A 69 -4.52 9.31 -9.53
N SER A 70 -5.69 9.06 -10.13
CA SER A 70 -6.17 9.88 -11.25
C SER A 70 -6.52 11.29 -10.77
N VAL A 71 -5.98 12.31 -11.42
CA VAL A 71 -6.26 13.73 -11.17
C VAL A 71 -7.14 14.27 -12.29
N PHE A 72 -8.31 14.75 -11.90
CA PHE A 72 -9.24 15.44 -12.80
C PHE A 72 -9.10 16.95 -12.62
N GLN A 73 -8.83 17.65 -13.71
CA GLN A 73 -8.91 19.10 -13.70
C GLN A 73 -10.38 19.51 -13.74
N THR A 74 -10.82 20.24 -12.73
CA THR A 74 -12.17 20.77 -12.69
C THR A 74 -12.21 22.11 -13.42
N ALA A 75 -13.36 22.47 -13.99
CA ALA A 75 -13.59 23.81 -14.54
C ALA A 75 -13.66 24.89 -13.44
N GLY A 76 -13.36 24.53 -12.18
CA GLY A 76 -13.56 25.35 -11.00
C GLY A 76 -12.77 26.65 -11.04
N VAL A 77 -13.52 27.76 -10.97
CA VAL A 77 -13.11 29.05 -10.40
C VAL A 77 -11.80 29.67 -10.91
N GLY A 78 -11.30 29.28 -12.09
CA GLY A 78 -10.15 29.94 -12.72
C GLY A 78 -10.33 31.47 -12.84
N ILE A 79 -11.58 31.94 -12.84
CA ILE A 79 -11.94 33.36 -12.87
C ILE A 79 -11.74 34.07 -11.51
N LEU A 80 -11.81 33.37 -10.37
CA LEU A 80 -11.67 34.00 -9.03
C LEU A 80 -10.38 33.62 -8.31
N ALA A 81 -9.52 32.78 -8.89
CA ALA A 81 -8.20 32.52 -8.33
C ALA A 81 -7.31 33.76 -8.52
N VAL A 82 -6.79 34.35 -7.43
CA VAL A 82 -6.05 35.61 -7.49
C VAL A 82 -4.72 35.47 -6.76
N PHE A 83 -3.63 35.86 -7.41
CA PHE A 83 -2.34 35.93 -6.73
C PHE A 83 -2.39 37.01 -5.64
N PRO A 84 -1.80 36.77 -4.45
CA PRO A 84 -1.87 37.71 -3.34
C PRO A 84 -1.44 39.15 -3.70
N ASP A 85 -0.47 39.30 -4.61
CA ASP A 85 0.08 40.57 -5.08
C ASP A 85 -0.87 41.36 -6.01
N LYS A 86 -1.83 40.67 -6.62
CA LYS A 86 -2.87 41.24 -7.49
C LYS A 86 -4.11 41.72 -6.73
N LEU A 87 -4.19 41.49 -5.41
CA LEU A 87 -5.24 42.08 -4.59
C LEU A 87 -5.11 43.61 -4.56
N ASP A 88 -6.25 44.31 -4.52
CA ASP A 88 -6.29 45.77 -4.37
C ASP A 88 -5.66 46.17 -3.02
N LYS A 89 -4.41 46.63 -3.08
CA LYS A 89 -3.59 46.94 -1.89
C LYS A 89 -4.21 48.05 -1.04
N ALA A 90 -4.90 49.01 -1.65
CA ALA A 90 -5.52 50.12 -0.93
C ALA A 90 -6.77 49.65 -0.16
N LYS A 91 -7.62 48.84 -0.79
CA LYS A 91 -8.77 48.22 -0.12
C LYS A 91 -8.34 47.23 0.95
N LEU A 92 -7.31 46.42 0.68
CA LEU A 92 -6.75 45.48 1.65
C LEU A 92 -6.16 46.18 2.87
N ALA A 93 -5.48 47.32 2.69
CA ALA A 93 -4.97 48.14 3.79
C ALA A 93 -6.11 48.72 4.63
N SER A 94 -7.14 49.27 3.97
CA SER A 94 -8.35 49.77 4.65
C SER A 94 -9.06 48.65 5.41
N PHE A 95 -9.13 47.45 4.83
CA PHE A 95 -9.71 46.28 5.45
C PHE A 95 -8.96 45.84 6.71
N ARG A 96 -7.62 45.86 6.68
CA ARG A 96 -6.78 45.61 7.88
C ARG A 96 -7.07 46.59 9.00
N GLU A 97 -7.23 47.88 8.66
CA GLU A 97 -7.59 48.92 9.63
C GLU A 97 -8.98 48.66 10.24
N VAL A 98 -9.97 48.27 9.44
CA VAL A 98 -11.30 47.88 9.93
C VAL A 98 -11.21 46.72 10.93
N LEU A 99 -10.48 45.64 10.60
CA LEU A 99 -10.29 44.52 11.53
C LEU A 99 -9.64 44.97 12.85
N HIS A 100 -8.65 45.86 12.77
CA HIS A 100 -7.95 46.38 13.94
C HIS A 100 -8.86 47.27 14.82
N LEU A 101 -9.61 48.20 14.21
CA LEU A 101 -10.57 49.06 14.91
C LEU A 101 -11.69 48.27 15.59
N GLN A 102 -12.04 47.11 15.03
CA GLN A 102 -13.01 46.16 15.59
C GLN A 102 -12.39 45.19 16.62
N GLY A 103 -11.14 45.42 17.04
CA GLY A 103 -10.47 44.64 18.09
C GLY A 103 -10.04 43.23 17.68
N ILE A 104 -10.00 42.91 16.38
CA ILE A 104 -9.58 41.60 15.89
C ILE A 104 -8.05 41.55 15.79
N ASN A 105 -7.45 40.63 16.56
CA ASN A 105 -6.01 40.39 16.49
C ASN A 105 -5.66 39.43 15.33
N THR A 106 -5.11 39.97 14.24
CA THR A 106 -4.69 39.18 13.07
C THR A 106 -3.25 38.66 13.17
N SER A 107 -2.54 38.82 14.28
CA SER A 107 -1.12 38.42 14.39
C SER A 107 -0.89 36.90 14.26
N LEU A 108 -1.93 36.10 14.50
CA LEU A 108 -1.90 34.64 14.39
C LEU A 108 -2.37 34.13 13.02
N TRP A 109 -2.81 35.02 12.13
CA TRP A 109 -3.37 34.67 10.82
C TRP A 109 -2.25 34.40 9.81
N GLY A 110 -2.36 33.33 9.02
CA GLY A 110 -1.33 32.88 8.08
C GLY A 110 -0.24 31.98 8.68
N VAL A 111 -0.40 31.56 9.95
CA VAL A 111 0.56 30.71 10.67
C VAL A 111 -0.18 29.50 11.26
N ASN A 112 0.49 28.33 11.33
CA ASN A 112 -0.04 27.12 11.99
C ASN A 112 -1.43 26.65 11.50
N GLY A 113 -1.73 26.78 10.22
CA GLY A 113 -3.02 26.35 9.66
C GLY A 113 -4.10 27.44 9.67
N ALA A 114 -3.89 28.57 10.34
CA ALA A 114 -4.78 29.72 10.26
C ALA A 114 -4.62 30.42 8.90
N LYS A 115 -5.72 30.94 8.37
CA LYS A 115 -5.77 31.66 7.09
C LYS A 115 -5.29 33.10 7.27
N SER A 116 -4.72 33.70 6.21
CA SER A 116 -4.22 35.07 6.25
C SER A 116 -5.34 36.12 6.09
N VAL A 117 -5.00 37.40 6.30
CA VAL A 117 -5.93 38.53 6.07
C VAL A 117 -6.29 38.65 4.59
N GLU A 118 -5.32 38.42 3.70
CA GLU A 118 -5.52 38.37 2.25
C GLU A 118 -6.57 37.33 1.87
N HIS A 119 -6.54 36.18 2.54
CA HIS A 119 -7.51 35.11 2.30
C HIS A 119 -8.92 35.53 2.74
N LEU A 120 -9.08 36.18 3.90
CA LEU A 120 -10.39 36.69 4.32
C LEU A 120 -10.90 37.79 3.38
N PHE A 121 -10.01 38.70 2.97
CA PHE A 121 -10.35 39.77 2.03
C PHE A 121 -10.80 39.20 0.68
N TRP A 122 -10.04 38.25 0.13
CA TRP A 122 -10.42 37.53 -1.08
C TRP A 122 -11.76 36.82 -0.90
N GLU A 123 -11.96 36.14 0.22
CA GLU A 123 -13.19 35.43 0.52
C GLU A 123 -14.42 36.35 0.60
N ALA A 124 -14.29 37.51 1.23
CA ALA A 124 -15.38 38.47 1.42
C ALA A 124 -15.68 39.27 0.14
N TYR A 125 -14.66 39.80 -0.52
CA TYR A 125 -14.85 40.81 -1.57
C TYR A 125 -14.64 40.29 -3.01
N GLN A 126 -13.87 39.21 -3.20
CA GLN A 126 -13.61 38.64 -4.53
C GLN A 126 -14.45 37.39 -4.78
N GLN A 127 -14.36 36.41 -3.88
CA GLN A 127 -15.17 35.19 -3.94
C GLN A 127 -16.63 35.46 -3.54
N ARG A 128 -16.86 36.47 -2.69
CA ARG A 128 -18.15 36.73 -2.05
C ARG A 128 -18.70 35.49 -1.35
N GLY A 129 -17.84 34.69 -0.71
CA GLY A 129 -18.21 33.48 0.01
C GLY A 129 -18.58 33.74 1.48
N CYS A 130 -18.35 34.96 1.98
CA CYS A 130 -18.82 35.41 3.28
C CYS A 130 -19.16 36.90 3.22
N ALA A 131 -19.99 37.34 4.15
CA ALA A 131 -20.23 38.76 4.42
C ALA A 131 -19.70 39.11 5.81
N LEU A 132 -19.27 40.35 6.00
CA LEU A 132 -18.81 40.85 7.28
C LEU A 132 -19.84 41.87 7.78
N THR A 133 -20.24 41.71 9.04
CA THR A 133 -21.34 42.48 9.62
C THR A 133 -20.94 43.00 10.99
N GLY A 134 -21.20 44.27 11.28
CA GLY A 134 -20.69 44.95 12.47
C GLY A 134 -21.70 45.09 13.62
N ALA A 135 -22.71 44.22 13.72
CA ALA A 135 -23.88 44.48 14.55
C ALA A 135 -24.40 43.23 15.28
N ASP A 136 -23.63 42.69 16.22
CA ASP A 136 -24.28 42.12 17.41
C ASP A 136 -24.59 43.26 18.42
N GLU A 137 -25.33 42.98 19.49
CA GLU A 137 -25.65 43.97 20.54
C GLU A 137 -24.40 44.62 21.18
N LEU A 138 -23.22 44.03 20.96
CA LEU A 138 -21.92 44.46 21.48
C LEU A 138 -21.07 45.21 20.43
N GLY A 139 -21.58 45.37 19.19
CA GLY A 139 -20.89 46.06 18.10
C GLY A 139 -19.68 45.31 17.55
N MET A 140 -19.56 44.00 17.78
CA MET A 140 -18.43 43.20 17.35
C MET A 140 -18.59 42.75 15.89
N LEU A 141 -17.50 42.81 15.12
CA LEU A 141 -17.49 42.31 13.75
C LEU A 141 -17.70 40.79 13.71
N LYS A 142 -18.70 40.36 12.94
CA LYS A 142 -19.11 38.97 12.76
C LYS A 142 -19.02 38.58 11.30
N ARG A 143 -18.44 37.41 11.04
CA ARG A 143 -18.38 36.80 9.72
C ARG A 143 -19.62 35.93 9.48
N VAL A 144 -20.38 36.20 8.44
CA VAL A 144 -21.57 35.44 8.08
C VAL A 144 -21.24 34.55 6.87
N THR A 145 -21.42 33.25 7.02
CA THR A 145 -21.12 32.27 5.95
C THR A 145 -22.30 31.33 5.76
N ARG A 146 -22.83 31.27 4.55
CA ARG A 146 -23.80 30.25 4.16
C ARG A 146 -23.07 29.07 3.51
N LEU A 147 -23.22 27.89 4.09
CA LEU A 147 -22.56 26.67 3.67
C LEU A 147 -23.57 25.71 3.06
N LEU A 148 -23.15 25.07 1.98
CA LEU A 148 -23.79 23.91 1.41
C LEU A 148 -22.90 22.69 1.62
N LYS A 149 -23.34 21.76 2.47
CA LYS A 149 -22.69 20.47 2.75
C LYS A 149 -23.40 19.38 1.93
N ILE A 150 -22.68 18.72 1.04
CA ILE A 150 -23.23 17.70 0.14
C ILE A 150 -22.62 16.34 0.50
N LYS A 151 -23.44 15.44 1.05
CA LYS A 151 -23.08 14.04 1.23
C LYS A 151 -23.39 13.31 -0.06
N LEU A 152 -22.36 12.99 -0.83
CA LEU A 152 -22.50 12.16 -2.01
C LEU A 152 -22.35 10.69 -1.59
N ILE A 153 -23.41 9.91 -1.77
CA ILE A 153 -23.51 8.52 -1.37
C ILE A 153 -23.58 7.63 -2.61
N SER A 154 -22.89 6.50 -2.56
CA SER A 154 -23.00 5.45 -3.57
C SER A 154 -23.01 4.10 -2.89
N GLU A 155 -23.75 3.15 -3.46
CA GLU A 155 -23.57 1.75 -3.10
C GLU A 155 -22.26 1.26 -3.72
N ILE A 156 -21.38 0.71 -2.91
CA ILE A 156 -20.13 0.09 -3.32
C ILE A 156 -20.08 -1.26 -2.62
N TYR A 157 -20.04 -2.34 -3.40
CA TYR A 157 -20.03 -3.71 -2.86
C TYR A 157 -21.23 -4.03 -1.96
N GLY A 158 -22.45 -3.58 -2.30
CA GLY A 158 -23.66 -3.85 -1.50
C GLY A 158 -23.82 -3.01 -0.23
N VAL A 159 -22.97 -1.99 -0.05
CA VAL A 159 -22.96 -1.14 1.14
C VAL A 159 -22.87 0.33 0.76
N ASP A 160 -23.66 1.17 1.41
CA ASP A 160 -23.56 2.62 1.25
C ASP A 160 -22.20 3.14 1.70
N HIS A 161 -21.56 3.92 0.84
CA HIS A 161 -20.34 4.66 1.13
C HIS A 161 -20.60 6.15 0.91
N THR A 162 -19.93 7.00 1.69
CA THR A 162 -19.95 8.45 1.53
C THR A 162 -18.61 8.90 0.94
N LEU A 163 -18.66 9.76 -0.06
CA LEU A 163 -17.48 10.40 -0.62
C LEU A 163 -16.96 11.47 0.35
N LEU A 164 -15.69 11.36 0.73
CA LEU A 164 -15.02 12.29 1.64
C LEU A 164 -13.70 12.78 1.02
N SER A 165 -13.44 14.07 1.13
CA SER A 165 -12.09 14.61 0.94
C SER A 165 -11.27 14.17 2.15
N ARG A 166 -10.21 13.37 1.92
CA ARG A 166 -9.29 12.84 2.94
C ARG A 166 -8.09 13.75 3.16
N MET A 167 -7.64 14.39 2.09
CA MET A 167 -6.44 15.22 2.07
C MET A 167 -6.62 16.38 1.10
N GLN A 168 -6.14 17.55 1.50
CA GLN A 168 -6.21 18.77 0.71
C GLN A 168 -4.84 19.45 0.68
N PHE A 169 -4.40 19.88 -0.49
CA PHE A 169 -3.19 20.68 -0.68
C PHE A 169 -3.62 22.08 -1.05
N MET A 170 -3.23 23.04 -0.22
CA MET A 170 -3.59 24.44 -0.38
C MET A 170 -2.53 25.16 -1.21
N HIS A 171 -2.92 26.30 -1.80
CA HIS A 171 -2.02 27.19 -2.55
C HIS A 171 -0.75 27.63 -1.79
N ASP A 172 -0.80 27.72 -0.47
CA ASP A 172 0.33 28.09 0.40
C ASP A 172 1.24 26.90 0.79
N GLY A 173 1.01 25.72 0.19
CA GLY A 173 1.75 24.50 0.45
C GLY A 173 1.30 23.74 1.71
N GLN A 174 0.32 24.27 2.46
CA GLN A 174 -0.24 23.53 3.60
C GLN A 174 -0.97 22.28 3.12
N THR A 175 -0.75 21.18 3.83
CA THR A 175 -1.50 19.93 3.65
C THR A 175 -2.45 19.75 4.82
N VAL A 176 -3.74 19.69 4.54
CA VAL A 176 -4.79 19.49 5.55
C VAL A 176 -5.35 18.09 5.38
N GLN A 177 -5.20 17.26 6.41
CA GLN A 177 -5.83 15.95 6.47
C GLN A 177 -7.09 16.05 7.31
N ARG A 178 -8.24 15.81 6.69
CA ARG A 178 -9.57 15.85 7.33
C ARG A 178 -10.49 14.91 6.59
N LYS A 179 -11.60 14.51 7.21
CA LYS A 179 -12.66 13.71 6.58
C LYS A 179 -13.86 14.60 6.30
N GLN A 180 -13.79 15.36 5.23
CA GLN A 180 -14.80 16.39 4.94
C GLN A 180 -15.66 15.96 3.75
N VAL A 181 -16.98 16.10 3.89
CA VAL A 181 -17.91 16.02 2.76
C VAL A 181 -17.66 17.19 1.79
N ILE A 182 -18.33 17.20 0.63
CA ILE A 182 -18.20 18.32 -0.30
C ILE A 182 -18.83 19.54 0.37
N VAL A 183 -18.05 20.62 0.54
CA VAL A 183 -18.54 21.87 1.14
C VAL A 183 -18.31 23.03 0.19
N ARG A 184 -19.37 23.78 -0.10
CA ARG A 184 -19.34 25.05 -0.84
C ARG A 184 -19.80 26.19 0.04
N LYS A 185 -19.16 27.35 -0.11
CA LYS A 185 -19.68 28.62 0.41
C LYS A 185 -20.58 29.24 -0.65
N MET A 186 -21.80 29.57 -0.29
CA MET A 186 -22.74 30.21 -1.21
C MET A 186 -22.32 31.64 -1.48
N MET A 187 -22.45 32.07 -2.73
CA MET A 187 -22.08 33.42 -3.16
C MET A 187 -23.09 34.46 -2.67
N TRP A 188 -22.61 35.56 -2.09
CA TRP A 188 -23.41 36.75 -1.78
C TRP A 188 -23.65 37.58 -3.05
N LEU A 189 -24.90 37.95 -3.29
CA LEU A 189 -25.33 38.69 -4.47
C LEU A 189 -25.16 40.19 -4.30
N ASP A 190 -25.31 40.69 -3.07
CA ASP A 190 -25.21 42.09 -2.70
C ASP A 190 -24.47 42.25 -1.36
N ASP A 191 -23.93 43.44 -1.11
CA ASP A 191 -23.30 43.80 0.15
C ASP A 191 -24.38 44.05 1.21
N LEU A 192 -24.26 43.38 2.36
CA LEU A 192 -25.27 43.46 3.44
C LEU A 192 -25.47 44.87 4.00
N GLU A 193 -24.48 45.74 3.86
CA GLU A 193 -24.55 47.15 4.30
C GLU A 193 -25.66 47.94 3.59
N ASN A 194 -26.12 47.49 2.42
CA ASN A 194 -27.17 48.14 1.64
C ASN A 194 -28.59 47.81 2.15
N HIS A 195 -28.75 46.86 3.09
CA HIS A 195 -30.04 46.29 3.46
C HIS A 195 -30.29 46.38 4.97
N PRO A 196 -30.94 47.44 5.49
CA PRO A 196 -31.05 47.69 6.94
C PRO A 196 -31.75 46.57 7.73
N ASP A 197 -32.58 45.74 7.08
CA ASP A 197 -33.33 44.64 7.71
C ASP A 197 -32.67 43.26 7.49
N TRP A 198 -31.36 43.21 7.21
CA TRP A 198 -30.68 41.97 6.82
C TRP A 198 -30.64 40.90 7.92
N GLN A 199 -30.64 41.28 9.20
CA GLN A 199 -30.37 40.37 10.32
C GLN A 199 -31.32 39.17 10.37
N GLU A 200 -32.63 39.41 10.22
CA GLU A 200 -33.64 38.33 10.26
C GLU A 200 -33.62 37.48 8.97
N SER A 201 -33.34 38.13 7.83
CA SER A 201 -33.31 37.48 6.52
C SER A 201 -32.05 36.62 6.30
N VAL A 202 -30.93 36.95 6.93
CA VAL A 202 -29.65 36.23 6.77
C VAL A 202 -29.64 34.86 7.43
N THR A 203 -30.46 34.65 8.46
CA THR A 203 -30.68 33.35 9.11
C THR A 203 -31.88 32.59 8.54
N SER A 204 -32.61 33.17 7.58
CA SER A 204 -33.68 32.48 6.86
C SER A 204 -33.09 31.34 6.01
N GLU A 205 -33.82 30.23 5.90
CA GLU A 205 -33.49 29.13 5.01
C GLU A 205 -33.34 29.63 3.56
N GLU A 206 -34.31 30.42 3.10
CA GLU A 206 -34.28 31.08 1.78
C GLU A 206 -33.81 32.53 1.98
N CYS A 207 -32.50 32.75 1.91
CA CYS A 207 -31.90 34.08 2.05
C CYS A 207 -31.83 34.78 0.67
N PRO A 208 -32.50 35.93 0.50
CA PRO A 208 -32.54 36.64 -0.79
C PRO A 208 -31.20 37.26 -1.20
N TYR A 209 -30.26 37.40 -0.26
CA TYR A 209 -28.95 38.03 -0.47
C TYR A 209 -27.87 37.06 -0.94
N THR A 210 -28.18 35.76 -1.03
CA THR A 210 -27.25 34.74 -1.53
C THR A 210 -27.82 34.03 -2.75
N GLU A 211 -26.96 33.38 -3.53
CA GLU A 211 -27.41 32.46 -4.58
C GLU A 211 -28.37 31.40 -4.01
N ASN A 212 -29.26 30.84 -4.84
CA ASN A 212 -30.12 29.77 -4.39
C ASN A 212 -29.30 28.51 -4.06
N TRP A 213 -29.59 27.82 -2.95
CA TRP A 213 -28.77 26.68 -2.53
C TRP A 213 -28.83 25.48 -3.50
N ARG A 214 -29.93 25.32 -4.26
CA ARG A 214 -30.07 24.27 -5.29
C ARG A 214 -29.23 24.60 -6.52
N GLU A 215 -29.16 25.86 -6.91
CA GLU A 215 -28.20 26.30 -7.93
C GLU A 215 -26.76 26.12 -7.43
N GLY A 216 -26.51 26.47 -6.17
CA GLY A 216 -25.24 26.25 -5.48
C GLY A 216 -24.83 24.77 -5.43
N LEU A 217 -25.78 23.84 -5.31
CA LEU A 217 -25.55 22.39 -5.36
C LEU A 217 -24.97 21.96 -6.70
N HIS A 218 -25.59 22.39 -7.79
CA HIS A 218 -25.13 22.06 -9.14
C HIS A 218 -23.74 22.64 -9.42
N LYS A 219 -23.52 23.90 -9.06
CA LYS A 219 -22.22 24.55 -9.20
C LYS A 219 -21.16 23.89 -8.31
N ALA A 220 -21.50 23.48 -7.09
CA ALA A 220 -20.57 22.79 -6.19
C ALA A 220 -20.06 21.48 -6.80
N LEU A 221 -20.95 20.64 -7.32
CA LEU A 221 -20.58 19.36 -7.93
C LEU A 221 -19.76 19.56 -9.21
N GLN A 222 -20.08 20.58 -10.00
CA GLN A 222 -19.31 20.93 -11.19
C GLN A 222 -17.91 21.46 -10.86
N GLU A 223 -17.80 22.40 -9.94
CA GLU A 223 -16.51 23.02 -9.59
C GLU A 223 -15.62 22.11 -8.75
N ARG A 224 -16.18 21.28 -7.85
CA ARG A 224 -15.40 20.44 -6.93
C ARG A 224 -15.03 19.08 -7.51
N LEU A 225 -15.94 18.50 -8.30
CA LEU A 225 -15.82 17.15 -8.84
C LEU A 225 -15.76 17.11 -10.37
N GLY A 226 -15.90 18.24 -11.06
CA GLY A 226 -15.86 18.28 -12.53
C GLY A 226 -17.12 17.69 -13.19
N LEU A 227 -18.23 17.57 -12.46
CA LEU A 227 -19.45 16.92 -12.97
C LEU A 227 -20.35 17.94 -13.72
N PRO A 228 -20.57 17.81 -15.04
CA PRO A 228 -21.48 18.71 -15.76
C PRO A 228 -22.93 18.62 -15.27
N THR A 229 -23.70 19.70 -15.29
CA THR A 229 -25.10 19.72 -14.82
C THR A 229 -25.96 18.63 -15.47
N LYS A 230 -25.83 18.45 -16.79
CA LYS A 230 -26.51 17.38 -17.54
C LYS A 230 -26.18 15.99 -17.00
N TRP A 231 -24.91 15.74 -16.63
CA TRP A 231 -24.49 14.49 -16.02
C TRP A 231 -25.10 14.32 -14.62
N GLN A 232 -25.10 15.39 -13.82
CA GLN A 232 -25.67 15.36 -12.47
C GLN A 232 -27.16 14.98 -12.50
N GLU A 233 -27.95 15.60 -13.38
CA GLU A 233 -29.38 15.31 -13.54
C GLU A 233 -29.65 13.86 -13.97
N GLN A 234 -28.75 13.27 -14.75
CA GLN A 234 -28.86 11.89 -15.22
C GLN A 234 -28.44 10.86 -14.17
N HIS A 235 -27.45 11.18 -13.34
CA HIS A 235 -26.74 10.20 -12.51
C HIS A 235 -26.87 10.41 -11.01
N LEU A 236 -27.45 11.52 -10.55
CA LEU A 236 -27.62 11.83 -9.13
C LEU A 236 -29.09 12.01 -8.77
N ILE A 237 -29.47 11.43 -7.64
CA ILE A 237 -30.81 11.53 -7.07
C ILE A 237 -30.69 12.23 -5.71
N GLU A 238 -31.46 13.30 -5.51
CA GLU A 238 -31.54 13.98 -4.22
C GLU A 238 -32.40 13.17 -3.25
N GLU A 239 -31.84 12.81 -2.10
CA GLU A 239 -32.55 12.19 -0.99
C GLU A 239 -33.26 13.28 -0.17
N LYS A 240 -34.38 13.78 -0.70
CA LYS A 240 -35.10 14.96 -0.15
C LYS A 240 -35.44 14.86 1.34
N HIS A 241 -35.61 13.64 1.85
CA HIS A 241 -35.94 13.39 3.26
C HIS A 241 -34.73 13.50 4.21
N GLU A 242 -33.50 13.47 3.68
CA GLU A 242 -32.27 13.70 4.46
C GLU A 242 -31.79 15.16 4.41
N TYR A 243 -32.53 16.05 3.72
CA TYR A 243 -32.24 17.48 3.72
C TYR A 243 -32.45 18.10 5.10
N SER A 244 -31.52 18.96 5.51
CA SER A 244 -31.66 19.74 6.74
C SER A 244 -31.04 21.12 6.60
N TYR A 245 -31.66 22.10 7.27
CA TYR A 245 -31.15 23.45 7.43
C TYR A 245 -30.87 23.72 8.91
N SER A 246 -29.74 24.35 9.21
CA SER A 246 -29.36 24.70 10.58
C SER A 246 -28.60 26.03 10.62
N VAL A 247 -28.72 26.74 11.74
CA VAL A 247 -28.00 27.99 12.00
C VAL A 247 -27.15 27.80 13.25
N GLU A 248 -25.86 28.07 13.13
CA GLU A 248 -24.91 28.05 14.25
C GLU A 248 -24.33 29.47 14.39
N ASP A 249 -24.62 30.16 15.49
CA ASP A 249 -24.11 31.52 15.73
C ASP A 249 -22.95 31.53 16.73
N ASN A 250 -22.09 32.55 16.63
CA ASN A 250 -20.94 32.80 17.49
C ASN A 250 -19.95 31.63 17.55
N VAL A 251 -19.79 30.91 16.44
CA VAL A 251 -18.82 29.82 16.31
C VAL A 251 -17.42 30.41 16.20
N LYS A 252 -16.51 29.98 17.08
CA LYS A 252 -15.09 30.36 16.99
C LYS A 252 -14.49 29.78 15.72
N SER A 253 -13.88 30.63 14.89
CA SER A 253 -13.25 30.18 13.64
C SER A 253 -11.81 29.73 13.90
N ASP A 254 -11.52 28.46 13.65
CA ASP A 254 -10.13 27.96 13.64
C ASP A 254 -9.30 28.61 12.52
N GLY A 255 -9.95 28.92 11.40
CA GLY A 255 -9.31 29.57 10.26
C GLY A 255 -9.03 31.06 10.48
N TYR A 256 -9.85 31.73 11.27
CA TYR A 256 -9.70 33.15 11.61
C TYR A 256 -9.84 33.35 13.13
N PRO A 257 -8.82 32.95 13.93
CA PRO A 257 -8.89 33.07 15.38
C PRO A 257 -9.23 34.50 15.82
N GLY A 258 -10.20 34.63 16.72
CA GLY A 258 -10.70 35.92 17.21
C GLY A 258 -11.86 36.52 16.41
N LEU A 259 -12.21 35.97 15.23
CA LEU A 259 -13.38 36.37 14.44
C LEU A 259 -14.50 35.33 14.57
N ASN A 260 -15.58 35.70 15.26
CA ASN A 260 -16.76 34.85 15.39
C ASN A 260 -17.45 34.68 14.05
N THR A 261 -17.95 33.48 13.78
CA THR A 261 -18.68 33.15 12.56
C THR A 261 -20.10 32.71 12.86
N LEU A 262 -21.05 33.26 12.11
CA LEU A 262 -22.41 32.72 11.96
C LEU A 262 -22.44 31.83 10.71
N TYR A 263 -22.80 30.56 10.90
CA TYR A 263 -22.98 29.60 9.84
C TYR A 263 -24.47 29.34 9.61
N CYS A 264 -24.92 29.48 8.36
CA CYS A 264 -26.19 28.94 7.90
C CYS A 264 -25.89 27.74 7.02
N ILE A 265 -26.30 26.54 7.40
CA ILE A 265 -25.84 25.29 6.80
C ILE A 265 -27.02 24.56 6.17
N HIS A 266 -27.01 24.48 4.84
CA HIS A 266 -27.80 23.52 4.08
C HIS A 266 -27.03 22.21 4.00
N GLN A 267 -27.61 21.12 4.48
CA GLN A 267 -27.06 19.78 4.33
C GLN A 267 -27.96 18.98 3.39
N VAL A 268 -27.38 18.51 2.29
CA VAL A 268 -28.06 17.78 1.22
C VAL A 268 -27.39 16.42 1.06
N VAL A 269 -28.19 15.41 0.74
CA VAL A 269 -27.69 14.07 0.43
C VAL A 269 -28.04 13.74 -1.01
N MET A 270 -27.01 13.43 -1.79
CA MET A 270 -27.12 13.03 -3.19
C MET A 270 -26.70 11.57 -3.29
N ARG A 271 -27.51 10.75 -3.96
CA ARG A 271 -27.21 9.35 -4.24
C ARG A 271 -26.83 9.20 -5.71
N VAL A 272 -25.72 8.51 -5.97
CA VAL A 272 -25.38 8.06 -7.32
C VAL A 272 -26.36 6.97 -7.72
N SER A 273 -27.16 7.22 -8.75
CA SER A 273 -28.22 6.32 -9.20
C SER A 273 -27.68 5.04 -9.85
N ASP A 274 -26.56 5.17 -10.56
CA ASP A 274 -25.90 4.09 -11.30
C ASP A 274 -24.38 4.18 -11.12
N PRO A 275 -23.81 3.53 -10.07
CA PRO A 275 -22.38 3.59 -9.76
C PRO A 275 -21.48 3.13 -10.92
N GLU A 276 -21.98 2.25 -11.78
CA GLU A 276 -21.25 1.71 -12.94
C GLU A 276 -20.98 2.78 -14.01
N LYS A 277 -21.82 3.83 -14.09
CA LYS A 277 -21.66 4.94 -15.04
C LYS A 277 -20.90 6.12 -14.44
N ALA A 278 -20.51 6.05 -13.18
CA ALA A 278 -19.87 7.11 -12.43
C ALA A 278 -18.37 6.86 -12.20
N THR A 279 -17.67 6.32 -13.21
CA THR A 279 -16.24 6.00 -13.14
C THR A 279 -15.35 7.22 -12.87
N CYS A 280 -15.80 8.42 -13.26
CA CYS A 280 -15.15 9.69 -12.91
C CYS A 280 -15.09 9.96 -11.40
N LEU A 281 -15.89 9.26 -10.60
CA LEU A 281 -15.88 9.32 -9.14
C LEU A 281 -15.19 8.10 -8.51
N GLY A 282 -14.42 7.32 -9.28
CA GLY A 282 -13.78 6.10 -8.81
C GLY A 282 -14.75 4.93 -8.57
N LEU A 283 -16.00 5.05 -9.02
CA LEU A 283 -17.02 4.00 -8.93
C LEU A 283 -16.92 3.00 -10.10
N PRO A 284 -17.47 1.78 -9.97
CA PRO A 284 -18.16 1.19 -8.81
C PRO A 284 -17.22 0.74 -7.69
N HIS A 285 -15.90 0.80 -7.90
CA HIS A 285 -14.91 0.14 -7.04
C HIS A 285 -14.53 0.92 -5.78
N GLY A 286 -14.93 2.19 -5.69
CA GLY A 286 -14.55 3.09 -4.60
C GLY A 286 -13.07 3.49 -4.65
N MET A 287 -12.48 3.58 -5.84
CA MET A 287 -11.09 3.99 -6.01
C MET A 287 -10.90 5.44 -5.57
N GLU A 288 -9.76 5.72 -4.94
CA GLU A 288 -9.36 7.09 -4.65
C GLU A 288 -9.12 7.84 -5.97
N PHE A 289 -9.52 9.10 -5.99
CA PHE A 289 -9.24 10.02 -7.09
C PHE A 289 -8.94 11.40 -6.53
N ALA A 290 -8.37 12.25 -7.36
CA ALA A 290 -8.06 13.62 -7.00
C ALA A 290 -8.70 14.61 -7.95
N THR A 291 -9.01 15.79 -7.45
CA THR A 291 -9.49 16.91 -8.25
C THR A 291 -8.62 18.13 -7.99
N SER A 292 -8.23 18.83 -9.06
CA SER A 292 -7.60 20.16 -8.96
C SER A 292 -8.63 21.25 -9.22
N GLU A 293 -8.66 22.25 -8.35
CA GLU A 293 -9.46 23.45 -8.46
C GLU A 293 -8.56 24.64 -8.81
N GLY A 294 -8.98 25.44 -9.79
CA GLY A 294 -8.19 26.51 -10.40
C GLY A 294 -6.96 25.99 -11.15
N ASP A 295 -5.96 26.86 -11.32
CA ASP A 295 -4.69 26.54 -11.99
C ASP A 295 -3.68 25.85 -11.06
N PHE A 296 -4.14 24.86 -10.27
CA PHE A 296 -3.25 24.12 -9.39
C PHE A 296 -2.26 23.30 -10.24
N ASN A 297 -1.02 23.77 -10.31
CA ASN A 297 0.06 23.13 -11.06
C ASN A 297 1.19 22.77 -10.10
N PHE A 298 1.50 21.48 -9.98
CA PHE A 298 2.59 20.99 -9.13
C PHE A 298 3.94 21.61 -9.48
N ASN A 299 4.18 21.93 -10.75
CA ASN A 299 5.42 22.58 -11.18
C ASN A 299 5.47 24.06 -10.76
N ALA A 300 4.32 24.71 -10.60
CA ALA A 300 4.23 26.11 -10.20
C ALA A 300 4.60 26.35 -8.73
N GLN A 301 4.55 25.34 -7.85
CA GLN A 301 5.02 25.47 -6.47
C GLN A 301 6.51 25.81 -6.35
N HIS A 302 7.30 25.59 -7.41
CA HIS A 302 8.72 25.95 -7.45
C HIS A 302 8.99 27.33 -8.06
N HIS A 303 7.97 28.03 -8.56
CA HIS A 303 8.10 29.40 -9.04
C HIS A 303 8.00 30.38 -7.85
N GLU A 304 8.74 31.50 -7.92
CA GLU A 304 8.78 32.52 -6.85
C GLU A 304 7.40 33.14 -6.57
N ASP A 305 6.48 33.10 -7.55
CA ASP A 305 5.14 33.71 -7.46
C ASP A 305 4.13 32.88 -6.65
N GLY A 306 4.48 31.65 -6.25
CA GLY A 306 3.59 30.73 -5.54
C GLY A 306 2.36 30.30 -6.35
N LEU A 307 1.36 29.71 -5.68
CA LEU A 307 0.07 29.39 -6.31
C LEU A 307 -0.97 30.48 -5.99
N PRO A 308 -1.91 30.79 -6.90
CA PRO A 308 -2.98 31.76 -6.63
C PRO A 308 -3.86 31.34 -5.44
N ILE A 309 -4.31 32.33 -4.66
CA ILE A 309 -5.32 32.13 -3.61
C ILE A 309 -6.58 31.55 -4.25
N GLY A 310 -7.09 30.46 -3.68
CA GLY A 310 -8.27 29.75 -4.17
C GLY A 310 -7.95 28.48 -4.97
N THR A 311 -6.68 28.24 -5.33
CA THR A 311 -6.26 26.95 -5.90
C THR A 311 -6.09 25.90 -4.81
N GLN A 312 -6.54 24.67 -5.10
CA GLN A 312 -6.39 23.53 -4.20
C GLN A 312 -6.45 22.20 -4.94
N LEU A 313 -5.77 21.19 -4.40
CA LEU A 313 -5.92 19.80 -4.81
C LEU A 313 -6.63 19.02 -3.70
N ASN A 314 -7.68 18.29 -4.04
CA ASN A 314 -8.41 17.45 -3.10
C ASN A 314 -8.22 15.97 -3.48
N ILE A 315 -7.87 15.13 -2.51
CA ILE A 315 -7.91 13.67 -2.65
C ILE A 315 -9.21 13.16 -2.03
N TRP A 316 -10.02 12.49 -2.83
CA TRP A 316 -11.31 11.94 -2.47
C TRP A 316 -11.22 10.44 -2.24
N THR A 317 -11.92 9.97 -1.21
CA THR A 317 -12.00 8.57 -0.82
C THR A 317 -13.44 8.20 -0.46
N TRP A 318 -13.82 6.96 -0.70
CA TRP A 318 -15.12 6.43 -0.32
C TRP A 318 -15.01 5.75 1.03
N GLU A 319 -15.74 6.24 2.03
CA GLU A 319 -15.78 5.63 3.35
C GLU A 319 -17.14 4.96 3.60
N ARG A 320 -17.12 3.75 4.13
CA ARG A 320 -18.33 2.99 4.45
C ARG A 320 -19.21 3.79 5.42
N ARG A 321 -20.47 3.98 5.05
CA ARG A 321 -21.48 4.57 5.94
C ARG A 321 -21.74 3.57 7.07
N VAL A 322 -21.42 3.96 8.30
CA VAL A 322 -21.91 3.25 9.48
C VAL A 322 -23.38 3.68 9.63
N PRO A 323 -24.34 2.74 9.69
CA PRO A 323 -25.73 3.09 9.99
C PRO A 323 -25.72 3.86 11.31
N GLN A 324 -26.07 5.15 11.28
CA GLN A 324 -26.31 5.88 12.52
C GLN A 324 -27.42 5.12 13.24
N ALA A 325 -27.14 4.63 14.44
CA ALA A 325 -28.16 4.01 15.26
C ALA A 325 -29.29 5.03 15.38
N VAL A 326 -30.46 4.69 14.84
CA VAL A 326 -31.61 5.59 14.79
C VAL A 326 -31.95 5.97 16.23
N GLU A 327 -31.49 7.15 16.65
CA GLU A 327 -31.87 7.75 17.92
C GLU A 327 -33.33 8.13 17.75
N LYS A 328 -34.23 7.29 18.29
CA LYS A 328 -35.69 7.39 18.12
C LYS A 328 -36.19 8.74 18.66
N GLN A 329 -36.21 9.77 17.82
CA GLN A 329 -37.13 10.89 18.02
C GLN A 329 -38.55 10.40 17.71
N ARG A 330 -39.34 10.28 18.78
CA ARG A 330 -40.77 9.99 18.75
C ARG A 330 -41.53 11.19 18.19
N THR A 331 -42.00 11.10 16.96
CA THR A 331 -43.23 11.78 16.52
C THR A 331 -43.87 10.94 15.41
N GLY A 332 -45.09 10.47 15.64
CA GLY A 332 -45.82 9.63 14.69
C GLY A 332 -46.68 10.44 13.74
N SER A 333 -46.96 9.89 12.55
CA SER A 333 -48.27 9.89 11.91
C SER A 333 -48.26 8.99 10.66
N VAL A 334 -49.44 8.45 10.37
CA VAL A 334 -49.80 7.39 9.41
C VAL A 334 -50.09 7.98 8.03
N MET A 335 -49.74 7.27 6.93
CA MET A 335 -50.69 6.85 5.88
C MET A 335 -50.02 6.05 4.77
N ALA A 336 -50.78 5.07 4.27
CA ALA A 336 -50.39 4.07 3.28
C ALA A 336 -50.93 4.43 1.88
N SER A 337 -50.24 3.99 0.83
CA SER A 337 -50.88 3.65 -0.45
C SER A 337 -50.02 2.71 -1.30
N LYS A 338 -50.70 1.70 -1.85
CA LYS A 338 -50.25 0.68 -2.81
C LYS A 338 -50.16 1.26 -4.24
N SER A 339 -49.33 0.68 -5.11
CA SER A 339 -49.78 0.02 -6.36
C SER A 339 -48.63 -0.42 -7.28
N ASP A 340 -48.61 -1.71 -7.61
CA ASP A 340 -48.52 -2.37 -8.92
C ASP A 340 -47.54 -1.88 -10.02
N GLY A 341 -46.51 -2.72 -10.27
CA GLY A 341 -46.47 -3.64 -11.43
C GLY A 341 -46.25 -3.10 -12.84
N ALA A 342 -45.08 -3.39 -13.44
CA ALA A 342 -44.95 -3.77 -14.86
C ALA A 342 -43.59 -4.42 -15.16
N LYS A 343 -43.62 -5.56 -15.85
CA LYS A 343 -42.48 -6.29 -16.44
C LYS A 343 -42.08 -5.62 -17.76
N ALA A 344 -40.78 -5.51 -18.02
CA ALA A 344 -40.25 -5.43 -19.38
C ALA A 344 -38.89 -6.14 -19.47
N THR A 345 -38.76 -6.91 -20.55
CA THR A 345 -37.69 -7.81 -20.96
C THR A 345 -36.39 -7.08 -21.34
N GLU A 346 -35.26 -7.54 -20.80
CA GLU A 346 -33.91 -7.09 -21.14
C GLU A 346 -33.33 -7.80 -22.38
N PRO A 347 -32.53 -7.12 -23.21
CA PRO A 347 -31.61 -7.75 -24.16
C PRO A 347 -30.26 -8.10 -23.49
N ALA A 348 -29.64 -9.19 -23.94
CA ALA A 348 -28.48 -9.82 -23.31
C ALA A 348 -27.25 -8.90 -23.11
N PRO A 349 -26.46 -9.06 -22.03
CA PRO A 349 -25.34 -8.16 -21.73
C PRO A 349 -24.05 -8.51 -22.49
N CYS A 350 -23.27 -7.46 -22.78
CA CYS A 350 -21.89 -7.55 -23.25
C CYS A 350 -21.00 -8.31 -22.23
N VAL A 351 -20.17 -9.23 -22.74
CA VAL A 351 -19.39 -10.25 -21.99
C VAL A 351 -18.51 -9.67 -20.87
N GLN A 352 -18.07 -8.40 -20.97
CA GLN A 352 -17.22 -7.75 -19.94
C GLN A 352 -18.01 -7.25 -18.71
N LYS A 353 -19.30 -6.89 -18.86
CA LYS A 353 -20.17 -6.43 -17.75
C LYS A 353 -20.61 -7.55 -16.82
N VAL A 354 -20.83 -8.76 -17.36
CA VAL A 354 -21.19 -9.95 -16.54
C VAL A 354 -20.01 -10.40 -15.69
N GLN A 355 -18.78 -10.18 -16.17
CA GLN A 355 -17.55 -10.67 -15.55
C GLN A 355 -17.24 -9.95 -14.23
N ALA A 356 -17.35 -8.62 -14.18
CA ALA A 356 -17.10 -7.84 -12.96
C ALA A 356 -18.14 -8.09 -11.85
N LEU A 357 -19.43 -8.18 -12.20
CA LEU A 357 -20.50 -8.54 -11.24
C LEU A 357 -20.29 -9.95 -10.65
N TRP A 358 -19.90 -10.92 -11.48
CA TRP A 358 -19.58 -12.28 -11.03
C TRP A 358 -18.35 -12.34 -10.13
N GLU A 359 -17.30 -11.56 -10.43
CA GLU A 359 -16.12 -11.47 -9.59
C GLU A 359 -16.44 -10.95 -8.18
N MET A 360 -17.42 -10.04 -8.09
CA MET A 360 -17.81 -9.38 -6.85
C MET A 360 -18.72 -10.25 -5.97
N GLU A 361 -19.79 -10.83 -6.53
CA GLU A 361 -20.61 -11.85 -5.84
C GLU A 361 -19.73 -13.03 -5.39
N SER A 362 -18.81 -13.47 -6.25
CA SER A 362 -17.87 -14.53 -5.91
C SER A 362 -16.99 -14.18 -4.71
N ARG A 363 -16.58 -12.91 -4.52
CA ARG A 363 -15.75 -12.51 -3.37
C ARG A 363 -16.52 -12.54 -2.05
N MET A 364 -17.78 -12.11 -2.02
CA MET A 364 -18.59 -12.18 -0.79
C MET A 364 -18.93 -13.61 -0.41
N MET A 365 -19.23 -14.48 -1.39
CA MET A 365 -19.42 -15.91 -1.18
C MET A 365 -18.16 -16.62 -0.66
N LYS A 366 -16.97 -16.01 -0.80
CA LYS A 366 -15.69 -16.59 -0.41
C LYS A 366 -15.22 -16.26 1.02
N ARG A 367 -15.99 -15.52 1.81
CA ARG A 367 -15.65 -15.21 3.21
C ARG A 367 -16.24 -16.26 4.15
N VAL A 368 -15.54 -16.55 5.23
CA VAL A 368 -16.09 -17.39 6.30
C VAL A 368 -17.04 -16.54 7.15
N PRO A 369 -18.25 -17.01 7.49
CA PRO A 369 -19.12 -16.31 8.41
C PRO A 369 -18.39 -16.02 9.73
N LEU A 370 -18.45 -14.78 10.21
CA LEU A 370 -17.99 -14.48 11.56
C LEU A 370 -18.83 -15.36 12.50
N VAL A 371 -18.17 -16.20 13.30
CA VAL A 371 -18.85 -17.04 14.29
C VAL A 371 -19.28 -16.13 15.43
N LEU A 372 -20.33 -15.34 15.19
CA LEU A 372 -21.04 -14.59 16.20
C LEU A 372 -21.93 -15.59 16.93
N SER A 373 -21.38 -16.30 17.93
CA SER A 373 -22.26 -16.91 18.93
C SER A 373 -22.88 -15.77 19.72
N SER A 374 -24.08 -15.37 19.31
CA SER A 374 -24.86 -14.18 19.68
C SER A 374 -25.22 -14.02 21.16
N GLU A 375 -24.63 -14.79 22.07
CA GLU A 375 -24.93 -14.75 23.51
C GLU A 375 -23.66 -14.70 24.40
N ASP A 376 -22.52 -15.23 23.95
CA ASP A 376 -21.26 -15.23 24.73
C ASP A 376 -20.33 -14.04 24.41
N THR A 377 -20.47 -13.40 23.24
CA THR A 377 -19.83 -12.11 22.93
C THR A 377 -20.57 -10.93 23.57
N MET A 378 -21.09 -11.12 24.79
CA MET A 378 -21.42 -10.01 25.69
C MET A 378 -20.17 -9.14 25.81
N ALA A 379 -20.17 -8.05 25.05
CA ALA A 379 -19.50 -6.80 25.32
C ALA A 379 -18.40 -6.97 26.37
N ILE A 380 -17.21 -7.43 25.94
CA ILE A 380 -15.98 -7.15 26.69
C ILE A 380 -15.84 -5.63 26.63
N ARG A 381 -16.65 -4.96 27.45
CA ARG A 381 -16.67 -3.53 27.64
C ARG A 381 -15.35 -3.28 28.34
N LEU A 382 -14.38 -2.82 27.56
CA LEU A 382 -13.11 -2.25 27.99
C LEU A 382 -13.27 -1.02 28.90
N ARG A 383 -14.46 -0.82 29.50
CA ARG A 383 -14.84 0.29 30.39
C ARG A 383 -14.02 0.37 31.68
N SER A 384 -13.14 -0.60 31.91
CA SER A 384 -12.12 -0.53 32.96
C SER A 384 -10.93 -1.40 32.57
N ALA A 385 -10.34 -1.21 31.38
CA ALA A 385 -9.08 -1.84 31.05
C ALA A 385 -8.11 -1.59 32.21
N SER A 386 -7.77 -2.64 32.96
CA SER A 386 -6.83 -2.53 34.06
C SER A 386 -5.53 -1.94 33.54
N LYS A 387 -4.83 -1.10 34.31
CA LYS A 387 -3.47 -0.63 33.99
C LYS A 387 -2.43 -1.78 34.07
N ASN A 388 -2.86 -3.01 33.85
CA ASN A 388 -2.01 -4.17 33.91
C ASN A 388 -1.12 -4.19 32.65
N PRO A 389 0.19 -4.35 32.85
CA PRO A 389 1.13 -4.46 31.75
C PRO A 389 0.92 -5.76 30.96
N PRO A 390 1.44 -5.82 29.72
CA PRO A 390 1.96 -4.70 28.95
C PRO A 390 0.86 -3.95 28.18
N CYS A 391 -0.37 -4.51 28.15
CA CYS A 391 -1.55 -3.92 27.54
C CYS A 391 -2.81 -4.34 28.32
N GLY A 392 -3.52 -3.36 28.88
CA GLY A 392 -4.72 -3.59 29.68
C GLY A 392 -5.84 -4.29 28.91
N ALA A 393 -5.96 -4.02 27.62
CA ALA A 393 -7.00 -4.59 26.77
C ALA A 393 -6.76 -6.06 26.46
N LEU A 394 -5.54 -6.42 26.08
CA LEU A 394 -5.12 -7.80 25.85
C LEU A 394 -5.30 -8.63 27.13
N TRP A 395 -4.87 -8.08 28.27
CA TRP A 395 -5.03 -8.74 29.55
C TRP A 395 -6.50 -8.97 29.90
N ALA A 396 -7.33 -7.93 29.77
CA ALA A 396 -8.76 -8.04 30.09
C ALA A 396 -9.47 -9.08 29.20
N ALA A 397 -9.13 -9.12 27.91
CA ALA A 397 -9.76 -10.04 26.97
C ALA A 397 -9.37 -11.51 27.17
N LEU A 398 -8.11 -11.79 27.52
CA LEU A 398 -7.60 -13.17 27.65
C LEU A 398 -7.48 -13.68 29.09
N LYS A 399 -7.78 -12.86 30.11
CA LYS A 399 -7.70 -13.29 31.51
C LYS A 399 -8.61 -14.49 31.77
N GLY A 400 -8.00 -15.59 32.21
CA GLY A 400 -8.72 -16.83 32.55
C GLY A 400 -9.14 -17.68 31.34
N GLN A 401 -8.94 -17.17 30.12
CA GLN A 401 -9.14 -17.95 28.90
C GLN A 401 -8.05 -19.03 28.77
N LYS A 402 -8.41 -20.17 28.19
CA LYS A 402 -7.50 -21.30 27.98
C LYS A 402 -7.70 -21.89 26.60
N THR A 403 -6.60 -22.20 25.94
CA THR A 403 -6.61 -22.98 24.70
C THR A 403 -7.18 -24.37 24.95
N ASN A 404 -8.14 -24.79 24.12
CA ASN A 404 -8.69 -26.14 24.19
C ASN A 404 -7.71 -27.14 23.55
N TRP A 405 -6.68 -27.53 24.31
CA TRP A 405 -5.61 -28.40 23.84
C TRP A 405 -6.07 -29.76 23.33
N ALA A 406 -7.18 -30.31 23.86
CA ALA A 406 -7.74 -31.56 23.35
C ALA A 406 -8.22 -31.40 21.90
N LEU A 407 -8.86 -30.26 21.61
CA LEU A 407 -9.31 -29.89 20.27
C LEU A 407 -8.14 -29.61 19.34
N VAL A 408 -7.15 -28.82 19.76
CA VAL A 408 -5.95 -28.52 18.95
C VAL A 408 -5.16 -29.79 18.60
N LYS A 409 -4.97 -30.70 19.56
CA LYS A 409 -4.31 -32.00 19.30
C LYS A 409 -5.13 -32.90 18.38
N ARG A 410 -6.47 -32.82 18.43
CA ARG A 410 -7.33 -33.50 17.46
C ARG A 410 -7.13 -32.91 16.07
N MET A 411 -7.17 -31.59 15.92
CA MET A 411 -6.91 -30.92 14.64
C MET A 411 -5.59 -31.43 14.03
N ALA A 412 -4.50 -31.36 14.79
CA ALA A 412 -3.16 -31.76 14.32
C ALA A 412 -3.06 -33.24 13.91
N ARG A 413 -3.68 -34.16 14.67
CA ARG A 413 -3.70 -35.59 14.33
C ARG A 413 -4.56 -35.91 13.11
N SER A 414 -5.69 -35.22 12.97
CA SER A 414 -6.70 -35.51 11.96
C SER A 414 -6.56 -34.68 10.70
N ILE A 415 -5.67 -33.67 10.65
CA ILE A 415 -5.56 -32.73 9.52
C ILE A 415 -5.34 -33.43 8.16
N ALA A 416 -4.63 -34.56 8.16
CA ALA A 416 -4.39 -35.37 6.96
C ALA A 416 -5.43 -36.50 6.74
N ASP A 417 -6.37 -36.75 7.67
CA ASP A 417 -7.42 -37.77 7.52
C ASP A 417 -8.46 -37.30 6.50
N PRO A 418 -8.72 -38.04 5.40
CA PRO A 418 -9.72 -37.68 4.40
C PRO A 418 -11.12 -37.39 4.96
N ARG A 419 -11.49 -37.96 6.12
CA ARG A 419 -12.79 -37.78 6.76
C ARG A 419 -12.89 -36.51 7.60
N TYR A 420 -11.76 -35.89 7.94
CA TYR A 420 -11.73 -34.63 8.66
C TYR A 420 -11.83 -33.48 7.65
N SER A 421 -13.00 -32.85 7.61
CA SER A 421 -13.34 -31.84 6.59
C SER A 421 -12.84 -30.43 6.96
N LEU A 422 -12.74 -29.55 5.96
CA LEU A 422 -12.39 -28.13 6.20
C LEU A 422 -13.41 -27.44 7.11
N LYS A 423 -14.70 -27.79 6.99
CA LYS A 423 -15.76 -27.26 7.86
C LYS A 423 -15.52 -27.64 9.34
N GLN A 424 -15.21 -28.89 9.62
CA GLN A 424 -14.87 -29.35 10.97
C GLN A 424 -13.60 -28.66 11.48
N PHE A 425 -12.60 -28.48 10.62
CA PHE A 425 -11.39 -27.75 10.97
C PHE A 425 -11.69 -26.28 11.34
N GLN A 426 -12.52 -25.58 10.56
CA GLN A 426 -12.98 -24.23 10.87
C GLN A 426 -13.73 -24.16 12.20
N GLU A 427 -14.65 -25.10 12.45
CA GLU A 427 -15.40 -25.17 13.72
C GLU A 427 -14.46 -25.43 14.91
N ASP A 428 -13.37 -26.15 14.69
CA ASP A 428 -12.38 -26.47 15.71
C ASP A 428 -11.43 -25.30 16.01
N LEU A 429 -11.33 -24.28 15.14
CA LEU A 429 -10.50 -23.09 15.38
C LEU A 429 -10.94 -22.28 16.62
N LYS A 430 -12.20 -22.45 17.08
CA LYS A 430 -12.66 -21.90 18.37
C LYS A 430 -11.86 -22.41 19.58
N ALA A 431 -10.97 -23.39 19.39
CA ALA A 431 -10.01 -23.82 20.38
C ALA A 431 -9.04 -22.71 20.81
N PHE A 432 -8.82 -21.70 19.97
CA PHE A 432 -7.88 -20.60 20.19
C PHE A 432 -8.62 -19.35 20.68
N PRO A 433 -8.50 -18.96 21.97
CA PRO A 433 -9.14 -17.75 22.47
C PRO A 433 -8.63 -16.47 21.81
N GLU A 434 -7.39 -16.47 21.28
CA GLU A 434 -6.78 -15.32 20.59
C GLU A 434 -7.57 -14.88 19.36
N LEU A 435 -8.29 -15.78 18.69
CA LEU A 435 -9.10 -15.43 17.52
C LEU A 435 -10.32 -14.56 17.86
N GLN A 436 -10.73 -14.52 19.13
CA GLN A 436 -11.83 -13.65 19.59
C GLN A 436 -11.39 -12.19 19.67
N LEU A 437 -10.08 -11.91 19.72
CA LEU A 437 -9.54 -10.55 19.81
C LEU A 437 -9.91 -9.68 18.60
N TYR A 438 -10.07 -10.29 17.42
CA TYR A 438 -10.53 -9.60 16.22
C TYR A 438 -11.97 -9.07 16.31
N LEU A 439 -12.75 -9.56 17.29
CA LEU A 439 -14.14 -9.16 17.53
C LEU A 439 -14.28 -8.07 18.61
N LEU A 440 -13.17 -7.62 19.21
CA LEU A 440 -13.23 -6.52 20.17
C LEU A 440 -13.72 -5.26 19.46
N GLU A 441 -14.61 -4.51 20.12
CA GLU A 441 -15.08 -3.19 19.69
C GLU A 441 -14.47 -2.12 20.60
N ASP A 442 -14.09 -0.98 20.02
CA ASP A 442 -13.58 0.14 20.80
C ASP A 442 -14.76 0.98 21.31
N THR A 443 -14.99 1.00 22.63
CA THR A 443 -16.14 1.69 23.21
C THR A 443 -15.89 3.17 23.47
N ASP A 444 -14.64 3.62 23.45
CA ASP A 444 -14.26 4.96 23.96
C ASP A 444 -14.10 5.99 22.83
N HIS A 445 -14.18 5.57 21.57
CA HIS A 445 -14.16 6.48 20.42
C HIS A 445 -15.57 6.87 19.98
N THR A 446 -15.92 8.13 20.28
CA THR A 446 -17.11 8.83 19.79
C THR A 446 -17.13 8.84 18.25
N GLU A 447 -17.96 7.97 17.66
CA GLU A 447 -18.54 7.89 16.29
C GLU A 447 -17.72 8.24 15.02
N ASN A 448 -16.54 8.85 15.07
CA ASN A 448 -15.87 9.44 13.89
C ASN A 448 -14.48 8.90 13.52
N THR A 449 -13.89 8.02 14.33
CA THR A 449 -12.63 7.33 13.97
C THR A 449 -12.91 5.86 13.70
N SER A 450 -13.06 5.51 12.42
CA SER A 450 -13.12 4.12 11.98
C SER A 450 -11.89 3.35 12.48
N ALA A 451 -12.14 2.18 13.07
CA ALA A 451 -11.14 1.29 13.67
C ALA A 451 -10.24 0.63 12.61
N VAL A 452 -9.42 1.43 11.94
CA VAL A 452 -8.40 0.98 10.99
C VAL A 452 -7.25 0.37 11.78
N THR A 453 -6.81 -0.83 11.40
CA THR A 453 -5.63 -1.48 11.97
C THR A 453 -4.35 -0.83 11.45
N SER A 454 -3.20 -1.09 12.07
CA SER A 454 -1.89 -0.58 11.58
C SER A 454 -1.55 -1.03 10.14
N SER A 455 -2.27 -2.04 9.62
CA SER A 455 -2.18 -2.50 8.22
C SER A 455 -3.06 -1.71 7.22
N GLY A 456 -3.85 -0.74 7.69
CA GLY A 456 -4.81 -0.01 6.86
C GLY A 456 -6.09 -0.79 6.53
N ARG A 457 -6.33 -1.92 7.19
CA ARG A 457 -7.49 -2.81 6.94
C ARG A 457 -8.51 -2.76 8.08
N THR A 458 -9.67 -3.36 7.84
CA THR A 458 -10.65 -3.58 8.92
C THR A 458 -10.24 -4.78 9.77
N ARG A 459 -10.66 -4.80 11.04
CA ARG A 459 -10.45 -5.97 11.94
C ARG A 459 -11.04 -7.26 11.35
N GLY A 460 -12.19 -7.16 10.69
CA GLY A 460 -12.83 -8.28 9.99
C GLY A 460 -11.99 -8.83 8.83
N ASP A 461 -11.25 -7.97 8.11
CA ASP A 461 -10.34 -8.43 7.05
C ASP A 461 -9.13 -9.15 7.63
N GLU A 462 -8.54 -8.64 8.72
CA GLU A 462 -7.43 -9.32 9.41
C GLU A 462 -7.86 -10.68 9.97
N PHE A 463 -9.08 -10.80 10.50
CA PHE A 463 -9.65 -12.10 10.89
C PHE A 463 -9.74 -13.07 9.70
N GLN A 464 -10.29 -12.63 8.56
CA GLN A 464 -10.42 -13.49 7.38
C GLN A 464 -9.06 -13.92 6.82
N ARG A 465 -8.06 -13.03 6.88
CA ARG A 465 -6.69 -13.36 6.46
C ARG A 465 -6.05 -14.40 7.37
N THR A 466 -6.24 -14.26 8.68
CA THR A 466 -5.78 -15.25 9.67
C THR A 466 -6.43 -16.61 9.43
N VAL A 467 -7.75 -16.64 9.17
CA VAL A 467 -8.46 -17.87 8.77
C VAL A 467 -7.92 -18.44 7.45
N GLY A 468 -7.60 -17.58 6.48
CA GLY A 468 -6.96 -17.97 5.23
C GLY A 468 -5.60 -18.66 5.45
N ALA A 469 -4.80 -18.17 6.39
CA ALA A 469 -3.54 -18.80 6.78
C ALA A 469 -3.75 -20.20 7.41
N PHE A 470 -4.76 -20.35 8.27
CA PHE A 470 -5.17 -21.66 8.78
C PHE A 470 -5.58 -22.63 7.67
N PHE A 471 -6.35 -22.17 6.68
CA PHE A 471 -6.77 -23.00 5.56
C PHE A 471 -5.60 -23.39 4.66
N ALA A 472 -4.63 -22.49 4.47
CA ALA A 472 -3.38 -22.80 3.79
C ALA A 472 -2.64 -23.94 4.49
N ILE A 473 -2.53 -23.93 5.83
CA ILE A 473 -1.94 -25.04 6.60
C ILE A 473 -2.72 -26.33 6.35
N TYR A 474 -4.06 -26.30 6.47
CA TYR A 474 -4.92 -27.46 6.25
C TYR A 474 -4.71 -28.08 4.86
N TRP A 475 -4.68 -27.27 3.80
CA TRP A 475 -4.48 -27.76 2.44
C TRP A 475 -3.05 -28.26 2.19
N LEU A 476 -2.02 -27.59 2.73
CA LEU A 476 -0.64 -28.05 2.59
C LEU A 476 -0.39 -29.38 3.32
N MET A 477 -1.05 -29.62 4.44
CA MET A 477 -0.97 -30.92 5.13
C MET A 477 -1.68 -32.06 4.37
N ARG A 478 -2.39 -31.74 3.27
CA ARG A 478 -3.21 -32.67 2.48
C ARG A 478 -2.80 -32.72 1.00
N LEU A 479 -1.54 -32.42 0.68
CA LEU A 479 -1.04 -32.40 -0.70
C LEU A 479 -1.18 -33.74 -1.46
N GLU A 480 -1.21 -34.88 -0.74
CA GLU A 480 -1.44 -36.20 -1.34
C GLU A 480 -2.93 -36.52 -1.60
N GLY A 481 -3.83 -35.68 -1.09
CA GLY A 481 -5.27 -35.81 -1.26
C GLY A 481 -5.87 -34.62 -2.00
N ASP A 482 -6.87 -34.00 -1.37
CA ASP A 482 -7.63 -32.86 -1.89
C ASP A 482 -6.96 -31.50 -1.64
N GLY A 483 -5.82 -31.46 -0.95
CA GLY A 483 -5.17 -30.23 -0.53
C GLY A 483 -4.72 -29.34 -1.68
N LYS A 484 -4.16 -29.91 -2.75
CA LYS A 484 -3.75 -29.12 -3.93
C LYS A 484 -4.95 -28.44 -4.60
N ASP A 485 -6.09 -29.13 -4.61
CA ASP A 485 -7.33 -28.62 -5.20
C ASP A 485 -7.90 -27.51 -4.32
N GLY A 486 -7.98 -27.71 -3.00
CA GLY A 486 -8.43 -26.67 -2.06
C GLY A 486 -7.54 -25.41 -2.07
N PHE A 487 -6.21 -25.60 -2.09
CA PHE A 487 -5.25 -24.50 -2.17
C PHE A 487 -5.41 -23.68 -3.46
N SER A 488 -5.65 -24.35 -4.60
CA SER A 488 -5.70 -23.70 -5.92
C SER A 488 -7.08 -23.12 -6.24
N PHE A 489 -8.14 -23.82 -5.85
CA PHE A 489 -9.50 -23.57 -6.31
C PHE A 489 -10.44 -23.08 -5.20
N GLY A 490 -10.10 -23.30 -3.93
CA GLY A 490 -11.01 -23.05 -2.82
C GLY A 490 -12.04 -24.17 -2.64
N VAL A 491 -13.15 -23.85 -1.98
CA VAL A 491 -14.24 -24.80 -1.66
C VAL A 491 -15.59 -24.32 -2.15
N ASP A 492 -16.53 -25.26 -2.31
CA ASP A 492 -17.94 -24.95 -2.59
C ASP A 492 -18.74 -24.66 -1.30
N ASP A 493 -20.05 -24.42 -1.44
CA ASP A 493 -20.97 -24.15 -0.31
C ASP A 493 -21.05 -25.32 0.70
N LYS A 494 -20.62 -26.51 0.30
CA LYS A 494 -20.54 -27.71 1.15
C LYS A 494 -19.16 -27.88 1.77
N TRP A 495 -18.27 -26.90 1.62
CA TRP A 495 -16.91 -26.89 2.13
C TRP A 495 -16.03 -28.01 1.53
N VAL A 496 -16.39 -28.49 0.33
CA VAL A 496 -15.63 -29.49 -0.40
C VAL A 496 -14.70 -28.79 -1.39
N PRO A 497 -13.41 -29.16 -1.46
CA PRO A 497 -12.49 -28.63 -2.46
C PRO A 497 -13.05 -28.72 -3.88
N MET A 498 -13.10 -27.57 -4.55
CA MET A 498 -13.62 -27.51 -5.91
C MET A 498 -12.65 -28.17 -6.89
N LYS A 499 -13.21 -28.85 -7.88
CA LYS A 499 -12.47 -29.36 -9.05
C LYS A 499 -12.99 -28.64 -10.30
N PRO A 500 -12.11 -28.20 -11.21
CA PRO A 500 -12.54 -27.59 -12.46
C PRO A 500 -13.37 -28.60 -13.25
N ARG A 501 -14.62 -28.25 -13.57
CA ARG A 501 -15.49 -29.08 -14.43
C ARG A 501 -15.18 -28.88 -15.92
N SER A 502 -14.75 -27.67 -16.27
CA SER A 502 -14.33 -27.23 -17.61
C SER A 502 -13.37 -26.04 -17.47
N SER A 503 -12.73 -25.63 -18.57
CA SER A 503 -11.93 -24.40 -18.62
C SER A 503 -12.74 -23.14 -18.29
N ASP A 504 -14.04 -23.16 -18.58
CA ASP A 504 -14.97 -22.05 -18.35
C ASP A 504 -15.73 -22.17 -17.02
N ASP A 505 -15.20 -22.91 -16.02
CA ASP A 505 -15.84 -23.01 -14.71
C ASP A 505 -15.80 -21.65 -14.02
N LYS A 506 -16.90 -20.96 -14.19
CA LYS A 506 -17.07 -19.54 -13.95
C LYS A 506 -16.95 -19.22 -12.43
N ARG A 507 -17.07 -20.23 -11.55
CA ARG A 507 -16.81 -20.18 -10.10
C ARG A 507 -15.32 -20.01 -9.75
N LEU A 508 -14.43 -20.40 -10.66
CA LEU A 508 -12.97 -20.44 -10.47
C LEU A 508 -12.25 -19.22 -11.08
N TYR A 509 -12.99 -18.19 -11.47
CA TYR A 509 -12.41 -17.07 -12.20
C TYR A 509 -11.23 -16.39 -11.45
N PRO A 510 -10.11 -16.04 -12.14
CA PRO A 510 -9.72 -16.50 -13.47
C PRO A 510 -9.29 -17.98 -13.49
N THR A 511 -10.05 -18.82 -14.19
CA THR A 511 -9.92 -20.28 -14.14
C THR A 511 -8.57 -20.77 -14.67
N ASP A 512 -8.07 -20.18 -15.75
CA ASP A 512 -6.79 -20.55 -16.37
C ASP A 512 -5.61 -20.35 -15.41
N LYS A 513 -5.59 -19.25 -14.65
CA LYS A 513 -4.53 -19.01 -13.67
C LYS A 513 -4.51 -20.09 -12.58
N ARG A 514 -5.68 -20.50 -12.10
CA ARG A 514 -5.80 -21.54 -11.08
C ARG A 514 -5.42 -22.92 -11.61
N ILE A 515 -5.87 -23.27 -12.82
CA ILE A 515 -5.50 -24.52 -13.48
C ILE A 515 -3.99 -24.56 -13.72
N ASN A 516 -3.42 -23.46 -14.24
CA ASN A 516 -1.99 -23.33 -14.47
C ASN A 516 -1.20 -23.47 -13.16
N PHE A 517 -1.60 -22.79 -12.09
CA PHE A 517 -0.97 -22.94 -10.77
C PHE A 517 -1.06 -24.39 -10.27
N ARG A 518 -2.24 -25.02 -10.37
CA ARG A 518 -2.46 -26.38 -9.94
C ARG A 518 -1.60 -27.40 -10.67
N ALA A 519 -1.43 -27.22 -11.97
CA ALA A 519 -0.68 -28.13 -12.84
C ALA A 519 0.84 -27.89 -12.76
N ASN A 520 1.27 -26.64 -12.77
CA ASN A 520 2.67 -26.24 -12.93
C ASN A 520 3.34 -25.78 -11.61
N GLY A 521 2.58 -25.71 -10.52
CA GLY A 521 3.10 -25.49 -9.18
C GLY A 521 4.04 -26.62 -8.76
N LYS A 522 5.20 -26.24 -8.21
CA LYS A 522 6.22 -27.17 -7.72
C LYS A 522 5.83 -27.71 -6.34
N TRP A 523 4.76 -28.51 -6.30
CA TRP A 523 4.16 -29.07 -5.08
C TRP A 523 5.14 -29.90 -4.24
N GLU A 524 6.14 -30.50 -4.88
CA GLU A 524 7.25 -31.19 -4.24
C GLU A 524 8.08 -30.27 -3.33
N TYR A 525 8.24 -28.98 -3.67
CA TYR A 525 8.96 -28.04 -2.82
C TYR A 525 8.15 -27.70 -1.56
N PHE A 526 6.83 -27.55 -1.67
CA PHE A 526 5.95 -27.43 -0.50
C PHE A 526 6.06 -28.67 0.41
N LYS A 527 5.94 -29.86 -0.18
CA LYS A 527 6.04 -31.13 0.57
C LYS A 527 7.40 -31.29 1.26
N ARG A 528 8.48 -30.91 0.57
CA ARG A 528 9.82 -30.93 1.15
C ARG A 528 9.91 -29.97 2.34
N LEU A 529 9.47 -28.72 2.19
CA LEU A 529 9.47 -27.75 3.27
C LEU A 529 8.65 -28.21 4.49
N LEU A 530 7.48 -28.83 4.29
CA LEU A 530 6.71 -29.44 5.39
C LEU A 530 7.47 -30.55 6.11
N THR A 531 8.27 -31.33 5.37
CA THR A 531 9.10 -32.40 5.94
C THR A 531 10.30 -31.81 6.68
N GLU A 532 10.99 -30.82 6.10
CA GLU A 532 12.14 -30.12 6.67
C GLU A 532 11.75 -29.36 7.95
N ALA A 533 10.58 -28.72 7.96
CA ALA A 533 9.98 -28.08 9.15
C ALA A 533 9.55 -29.08 10.23
N GLY A 534 9.56 -30.38 9.94
CA GLY A 534 9.14 -31.44 10.85
C GLY A 534 7.62 -31.50 11.06
N LEU A 535 6.81 -30.93 10.16
CA LEU A 535 5.34 -31.02 10.22
C LEU A 535 4.84 -32.39 9.76
N ILE A 536 5.58 -33.03 8.86
CA ILE A 536 5.31 -34.37 8.35
C ILE A 536 6.51 -35.28 8.64
N GLU A 537 6.25 -36.42 9.25
CA GLU A 537 7.22 -37.49 9.46
C GLU A 537 7.00 -38.61 8.45
N ARG A 538 8.09 -39.09 7.84
CA ARG A 538 8.06 -40.31 7.04
C ARG A 538 8.10 -41.51 7.98
N THR A 539 7.03 -42.30 7.95
CA THR A 539 7.00 -43.59 8.64
C THR A 539 7.95 -44.59 7.97
N THR A 540 8.30 -45.67 8.67
CA THR A 540 9.11 -46.78 8.13
C THR A 540 8.53 -47.40 6.86
N TRP A 541 7.20 -47.29 6.67
CA TRP A 541 6.47 -47.78 5.50
C TRP A 541 6.34 -46.74 4.37
N GLY A 542 7.01 -45.60 4.47
CA GLY A 542 6.96 -44.52 3.49
C GLY A 542 5.68 -43.66 3.53
N SER A 543 4.72 -43.98 4.41
CA SER A 543 3.54 -43.13 4.62
C SER A 543 3.90 -41.86 5.37
N ASN A 544 3.25 -40.75 5.02
CA ASN A 544 3.42 -39.45 5.66
C ASN A 544 2.45 -39.34 6.84
N LYS A 545 2.97 -39.06 8.03
CA LYS A 545 2.16 -38.83 9.23
C LYS A 545 2.39 -37.41 9.76
N PRO A 546 1.32 -36.65 10.12
CA PRO A 546 1.49 -35.38 10.80
C PRO A 546 2.26 -35.54 12.11
N ASN A 547 3.29 -34.71 12.33
CA ASN A 547 3.90 -34.54 13.65
C ASN A 547 2.98 -33.66 14.48
N GLU A 548 2.23 -34.28 15.39
CA GLU A 548 1.24 -33.60 16.23
C GLU A 548 1.83 -32.36 16.92
N LYS A 549 3.01 -32.48 17.53
CA LYS A 549 3.62 -31.39 18.29
C LYS A 549 3.94 -30.18 17.41
N ARG A 550 4.60 -30.41 16.28
CA ARG A 550 5.04 -29.34 15.38
C ARG A 550 3.86 -28.67 14.67
N VAL A 551 2.83 -29.43 14.30
CA VAL A 551 1.59 -28.89 13.71
C VAL A 551 0.85 -28.03 14.74
N VAL A 552 0.77 -28.49 16.00
CA VAL A 552 0.18 -27.71 17.10
C VAL A 552 0.91 -26.37 17.27
N SER A 553 2.25 -26.34 17.21
CA SER A 553 3.05 -25.12 17.31
C SER A 553 2.74 -24.13 16.19
N LEU A 554 2.64 -24.60 14.95
CA LEU A 554 2.31 -23.76 13.80
C LEU A 554 0.88 -23.18 13.92
N LEU A 555 -0.10 -24.00 14.32
CA LEU A 555 -1.47 -23.54 14.52
C LEU A 555 -1.57 -22.48 15.64
N ALA A 556 -0.86 -22.68 16.76
CA ALA A 556 -0.79 -21.70 17.83
C ALA A 556 -0.14 -20.38 17.37
N LEU A 557 0.97 -20.46 16.62
CA LEU A 557 1.60 -19.29 16.01
C LEU A 557 0.63 -18.53 15.10
N THR A 558 -0.06 -19.22 14.20
CA THR A 558 -1.03 -18.58 13.30
C THR A 558 -2.17 -17.90 14.05
N ALA A 559 -2.63 -18.45 15.19
CA ALA A 559 -3.69 -17.85 16.00
C ALA A 559 -3.32 -16.47 16.56
N MET A 560 -2.05 -16.27 16.92
CA MET A 560 -1.58 -15.08 17.63
C MET A 560 -0.76 -14.11 16.77
N HIS A 561 -0.24 -14.54 15.61
CA HIS A 561 0.69 -13.75 14.79
C HIS A 561 0.19 -12.32 14.50
N ASP A 562 -1.04 -12.23 14.02
CA ASP A 562 -1.58 -10.97 13.49
C ASP A 562 -2.38 -10.15 14.51
N ILE A 563 -2.51 -10.61 15.76
CA ILE A 563 -3.34 -9.92 16.76
C ILE A 563 -2.76 -8.53 17.10
N MET A 564 -1.45 -8.36 17.02
CA MET A 564 -0.78 -7.09 17.30
C MET A 564 -0.96 -6.05 16.18
N LYS A 565 -1.64 -6.36 15.08
CA LYS A 565 -2.09 -5.34 14.10
C LYS A 565 -3.24 -4.50 14.63
N MET A 566 -3.91 -4.96 15.68
CA MET A 566 -4.94 -4.20 16.37
C MET A 566 -4.28 -3.25 17.35
N ASP A 567 -4.31 -1.97 17.04
CA ASP A 567 -3.73 -0.90 17.85
C ASP A 567 -4.05 -1.07 19.34
N LEU A 568 -5.31 -1.29 19.71
CA LEU A 568 -5.72 -1.42 21.11
C LEU A 568 -4.99 -2.52 21.91
N LEU A 569 -4.35 -3.49 21.23
CA LEU A 569 -3.62 -4.60 21.84
C LEU A 569 -2.11 -4.37 21.94
N LEU A 570 -1.59 -3.31 21.33
CA LEU A 570 -0.16 -3.03 21.31
C LEU A 570 0.40 -2.81 22.72
N PRO A 571 1.53 -3.45 23.08
CA PRO A 571 2.14 -3.34 24.40
C PRO A 571 2.92 -2.04 24.57
N GLU A 572 3.04 -1.60 25.83
CA GLU A 572 4.04 -0.63 26.27
C GLU A 572 5.24 -1.35 26.92
N VAL A 573 6.45 -0.82 26.71
CA VAL A 573 7.67 -1.36 27.32
C VAL A 573 7.73 -1.05 28.81
N GLU A 574 7.85 -2.07 29.64
CA GLU A 574 8.00 -1.89 31.08
C GLU A 574 9.38 -1.34 31.43
N ALA A 575 9.46 -0.58 32.54
CA ALA A 575 10.72 -0.01 33.02
C ALA A 575 11.83 -1.05 33.22
N VAL A 576 11.47 -2.27 33.64
CA VAL A 576 12.41 -3.37 33.86
C VAL A 576 12.92 -4.03 32.57
N HIS A 577 12.26 -3.81 31.43
CA HIS A 577 12.64 -4.34 30.11
C HIS A 577 13.24 -3.27 29.20
N ALA A 578 13.28 -2.00 29.63
CA ALA A 578 13.80 -0.90 28.84
C ALA A 578 15.35 -0.83 28.86
N PRO A 579 16.01 -0.52 27.72
CA PRO A 579 15.41 -0.38 26.41
C PRO A 579 15.14 -1.74 25.74
N TYR A 580 13.97 -1.91 25.14
CA TYR A 580 13.64 -3.11 24.36
C TYR A 580 13.76 -2.84 22.87
N GLN A 581 14.76 -3.42 22.20
CA GLN A 581 15.00 -3.23 20.76
C GLN A 581 15.08 -1.76 20.27
N GLY A 582 15.30 -0.81 21.18
CA GLY A 582 15.38 0.63 20.89
C GLY A 582 14.18 1.44 21.40
N TYR A 583 13.16 0.78 21.92
CA TYR A 583 12.03 1.41 22.60
C TYR A 583 12.38 1.67 24.07
N ALA A 584 12.13 2.88 24.56
CA ALA A 584 12.30 3.28 25.95
C ALA A 584 11.12 2.81 26.82
N SER A 585 11.23 2.98 28.14
CA SER A 585 10.13 2.65 29.03
C SER A 585 8.88 3.49 28.71
N ARG A 586 7.71 2.83 28.70
CA ARG A 586 6.40 3.36 28.32
C ARG A 586 6.24 3.69 26.85
N ASP A 587 7.27 3.48 26.02
CA ASP A 587 7.07 3.55 24.58
C ASP A 587 6.15 2.40 24.16
N ARG A 588 5.15 2.76 23.35
CA ARG A 588 4.28 1.79 22.69
C ARG A 588 5.00 1.19 21.49
N ILE A 589 5.05 -0.13 21.43
CA ILE A 589 5.69 -0.84 20.32
C ILE A 589 4.71 -0.86 19.14
N ALA A 590 4.89 0.03 18.16
CA ALA A 590 3.99 0.13 16.99
C ALA A 590 4.23 -0.96 15.94
N ASP A 591 5.43 -1.54 15.91
CA ASP A 591 5.75 -2.67 15.03
C ASP A 591 5.13 -3.96 15.60
N HIS A 592 4.15 -4.51 14.88
CA HIS A 592 3.36 -5.66 15.34
C HIS A 592 4.19 -6.93 15.59
N ASP A 593 5.24 -7.19 14.81
CA ASP A 593 6.11 -8.35 14.99
C ASP A 593 6.95 -8.19 16.27
N LEU A 594 7.53 -7.00 16.47
CA LEU A 594 8.26 -6.68 17.71
C LEU A 594 7.35 -6.64 18.94
N ALA A 595 6.12 -6.17 18.79
CA ALA A 595 5.12 -6.17 19.84
C ALA A 595 4.78 -7.60 20.27
N LEU A 596 4.55 -8.50 19.31
CA LEU A 596 4.28 -9.91 19.61
C LEU A 596 5.50 -10.57 20.26
N ALA A 597 6.70 -10.32 19.73
CA ALA A 597 7.96 -10.84 20.29
C ALA A 597 8.15 -10.39 21.75
N TYR A 598 7.85 -9.13 22.07
CA TYR A 598 7.91 -8.59 23.43
C TYR A 598 6.95 -9.30 24.38
N VAL A 599 5.69 -9.51 23.96
CA VAL A 599 4.70 -10.26 24.77
C VAL A 599 5.13 -11.72 24.96
N MET A 600 5.62 -12.39 23.92
CA MET A 600 6.10 -13.78 24.03
C MET A 600 7.34 -13.92 24.91
N GLU A 601 8.17 -12.89 25.00
CA GLU A 601 9.38 -12.90 25.81
C GLU A 601 9.10 -12.62 27.29
N HIS A 602 8.26 -11.62 27.57
CA HIS A 602 8.11 -11.07 28.92
C HIS A 602 6.77 -11.40 29.58
N PHE A 603 5.73 -11.70 28.80
CA PHE A 603 4.37 -11.98 29.28
C PHE A 603 3.74 -13.19 28.58
N PRO A 604 4.47 -14.31 28.44
CA PRO A 604 4.03 -15.42 27.60
C PRO A 604 2.69 -16.03 28.05
N GLU A 605 2.36 -15.95 29.34
CA GLU A 605 1.09 -16.40 29.93
C GLU A 605 -0.14 -15.64 29.42
N MET A 606 0.05 -14.44 28.84
CA MET A 606 -1.03 -13.68 28.22
C MET A 606 -1.45 -14.21 26.85
N LEU A 607 -0.69 -15.15 26.29
CA LEU A 607 -0.99 -15.83 25.03
C LEU A 607 -1.23 -17.31 25.33
N PRO A 608 -2.46 -17.73 25.70
CA PRO A 608 -2.74 -19.10 26.17
C PRO A 608 -2.23 -20.20 25.22
N SER A 609 -2.35 -19.98 23.90
CA SER A 609 -1.90 -20.92 22.88
C SER A 609 -0.37 -21.01 22.79
N PHE A 610 0.37 -19.92 23.04
CA PHE A 610 1.82 -19.97 23.11
C PHE A 610 2.30 -20.57 24.43
N TRP A 611 1.74 -20.11 25.55
CA TRP A 611 2.15 -20.52 26.89
C TRP A 611 2.07 -22.03 27.09
N GLY A 612 1.01 -22.67 26.59
CA GLY A 612 0.80 -24.11 26.75
C GLY A 612 1.59 -25.01 25.79
N LEU A 613 2.42 -24.45 24.90
CA LEU A 613 3.33 -25.25 24.07
C LEU A 613 4.49 -25.82 24.91
N ASP A 614 5.01 -26.96 24.45
CA ASP A 614 6.23 -27.55 25.01
C ASP A 614 7.39 -26.51 24.93
N PRO A 615 8.32 -26.45 25.91
CA PRO A 615 9.39 -25.45 25.93
C PRO A 615 10.24 -25.38 24.66
N ALA A 616 10.53 -26.53 24.03
CA ALA A 616 11.27 -26.58 22.77
C ALA A 616 10.48 -25.95 21.61
N GLU A 617 9.17 -26.17 21.57
CA GLU A 617 8.30 -25.60 20.55
C GLU A 617 8.07 -24.10 20.77
N ARG A 618 7.94 -23.64 22.03
CA ARG A 618 7.93 -22.20 22.35
C ARG A 618 9.18 -21.49 21.85
N HIS A 619 10.34 -22.14 21.98
CA HIS A 619 11.60 -21.62 21.47
C HIS A 619 11.58 -21.48 19.94
N SER A 620 11.14 -22.51 19.22
CA SER A 620 10.98 -22.46 17.76
C SER A 620 10.01 -21.37 17.33
N VAL A 621 8.85 -21.26 17.98
CA VAL A 621 7.82 -20.26 17.66
C VAL A 621 8.32 -18.84 17.95
N ARG A 622 9.01 -18.61 19.08
CA ARG A 622 9.63 -17.32 19.38
C ARG A 622 10.69 -16.93 18.34
N PHE A 623 11.49 -17.89 17.86
CA PHE A 623 12.46 -17.63 16.79
C PHE A 623 11.78 -17.13 15.51
N THR A 624 10.58 -17.61 15.17
CA THR A 624 9.87 -17.12 13.98
C THR A 624 9.50 -15.64 14.02
N GLN A 625 9.45 -15.04 15.22
CA GLN A 625 9.13 -13.63 15.45
C GLN A 625 10.39 -12.76 15.59
N CYS A 626 11.58 -13.34 15.47
CA CYS A 626 12.82 -12.57 15.45
C CYS A 626 12.92 -11.75 14.16
N ASN A 627 13.40 -10.52 14.27
CA ASN A 627 13.72 -9.71 13.10
C ASN A 627 15.00 -10.25 12.42
N LEU A 628 14.82 -11.23 11.52
CA LEU A 628 15.92 -11.86 10.78
C LEU A 628 16.64 -10.87 9.86
N CYS A 629 16.01 -9.73 9.53
CA CYS A 629 16.47 -8.77 8.52
C CYS A 629 16.82 -9.45 7.16
N PHE A 630 16.18 -10.59 6.87
CA PHE A 630 16.42 -11.38 5.67
C PHE A 630 15.44 -10.96 4.58
N ASN A 631 15.96 -10.36 3.51
CA ASN A 631 15.17 -10.10 2.32
C ASN A 631 15.33 -11.26 1.34
N HIS A 632 14.27 -12.03 1.19
CA HIS A 632 14.31 -13.23 0.38
C HIS A 632 14.39 -12.94 -1.13
N GLY A 633 13.81 -11.83 -1.60
CA GLY A 633 13.92 -11.40 -2.99
C GLY A 633 15.36 -11.10 -3.40
N TRP A 634 16.12 -10.45 -2.51
CA TRP A 634 17.55 -10.16 -2.72
C TRP A 634 18.37 -11.43 -2.94
N PHE A 635 18.05 -12.51 -2.21
CA PHE A 635 18.70 -13.81 -2.38
C PHE A 635 18.27 -14.49 -3.68
N VAL A 636 16.95 -14.63 -3.90
CA VAL A 636 16.40 -15.37 -5.04
C VAL A 636 16.87 -14.80 -6.37
N GLN A 637 16.98 -13.48 -6.46
CA GLN A 637 17.41 -12.76 -7.66
C GLN A 637 18.92 -12.50 -7.70
N ALA A 638 19.66 -12.93 -6.68
CA ALA A 638 21.10 -12.70 -6.52
C ALA A 638 21.54 -11.23 -6.64
N GLU A 639 20.64 -10.31 -6.29
CA GLU A 639 20.84 -8.87 -6.39
C GLU A 639 21.84 -8.35 -5.35
N ALA A 640 21.81 -8.94 -4.15
CA ALA A 640 22.64 -8.50 -3.03
C ALA A 640 23.84 -9.43 -2.80
N PRO A 641 24.95 -8.90 -2.24
CA PRO A 641 26.05 -9.74 -1.80
C PRO A 641 25.65 -10.57 -0.55
N PRO A 642 26.29 -11.73 -0.31
CA PRO A 642 25.99 -12.62 0.81
C PRO A 642 25.88 -11.92 2.17
N GLY A 643 26.77 -10.98 2.47
CA GLY A 643 26.80 -10.27 3.75
C GLY A 643 25.57 -9.38 3.99
N ALA A 644 25.06 -8.76 2.93
CA ALA A 644 23.82 -7.96 2.99
C ALA A 644 22.58 -8.84 3.23
N ILE A 645 22.61 -10.09 2.75
CA ILE A 645 21.49 -11.04 2.84
C ILE A 645 21.50 -11.77 4.20
N PHE A 646 22.64 -12.36 4.55
CA PHE A 646 22.68 -13.41 5.56
C PHE A 646 23.36 -13.01 6.87
N THR A 647 24.24 -12.01 6.92
CA THR A 647 25.03 -11.77 8.15
C THR A 647 24.17 -11.42 9.36
N LYS A 648 23.10 -10.64 9.19
CA LYS A 648 22.16 -10.36 10.30
C LYS A 648 21.38 -11.60 10.72
N PHE A 649 20.89 -12.38 9.75
CA PHE A 649 20.22 -13.64 10.00
C PHE A 649 21.16 -14.61 10.76
N ARG A 650 22.38 -14.82 10.27
CA ARG A 650 23.39 -15.66 10.92
C ARG A 650 23.73 -15.20 12.34
N LYS A 651 23.81 -13.88 12.57
CA LYS A 651 23.98 -13.32 13.92
C LYS A 651 22.82 -13.69 14.85
N CYS A 652 21.57 -13.67 14.37
CA CYS A 652 20.40 -14.09 15.15
C CYS A 652 20.47 -15.59 15.51
N LEU A 653 21.01 -16.43 14.60
CA LEU A 653 21.21 -17.85 14.87
C LEU A 653 22.32 -18.13 15.90
N ILE A 654 23.41 -17.36 15.87
CA ILE A 654 24.60 -17.62 16.69
C ILE A 654 24.54 -16.92 18.07
N ARG A 655 24.19 -15.63 18.12
CA ARG A 655 24.46 -14.77 19.28
C ARG A 655 23.40 -14.83 20.37
N ASP A 656 22.13 -14.95 20.02
CA ASP A 656 21.01 -14.65 20.93
C ASP A 656 20.59 -15.86 21.79
N HIS A 657 21.56 -16.69 22.22
CA HIS A 657 21.34 -18.00 22.87
C HIS A 657 20.46 -18.97 22.05
N MET A 658 20.30 -18.68 20.76
CA MET A 658 19.58 -19.46 19.76
C MET A 658 20.44 -20.60 19.18
N SER A 659 21.53 -20.99 19.83
CA SER A 659 22.39 -22.10 19.37
C SER A 659 21.67 -23.45 19.31
N LYS A 660 20.41 -23.52 19.77
CA LYS A 660 19.51 -24.67 19.67
C LYS A 660 18.60 -24.62 18.45
N ILE A 661 18.57 -23.51 17.70
CA ILE A 661 17.80 -23.36 16.46
C ILE A 661 18.48 -24.19 15.37
N GLY A 662 17.78 -25.22 14.91
CA GLY A 662 18.23 -26.07 13.81
C GLY A 662 17.61 -25.68 12.48
N SER A 663 18.02 -26.34 11.40
CA SER A 663 17.42 -26.16 10.06
C SER A 663 15.90 -26.36 10.07
N ARG A 664 15.37 -27.25 10.91
CA ARG A 664 13.92 -27.46 11.08
C ARG A 664 13.17 -26.23 11.59
N ASP A 665 13.82 -25.39 12.37
CA ASP A 665 13.22 -24.20 12.97
C ASP A 665 13.27 -23.04 11.96
N VAL A 666 14.32 -22.98 11.14
CA VAL A 666 14.38 -22.12 9.95
C VAL A 666 13.31 -22.51 8.93
N ALA A 667 13.13 -23.80 8.66
CA ALA A 667 12.05 -24.30 7.81
C ALA A 667 10.66 -23.99 8.40
N LEU A 668 10.50 -24.04 9.74
CA LEU A 668 9.26 -23.62 10.41
C LEU A 668 8.97 -22.11 10.21
N TYR A 669 10.00 -21.26 10.25
CA TYR A 669 9.84 -19.84 9.92
C TYR A 669 9.32 -19.67 8.48
N PHE A 670 9.89 -20.39 7.52
CA PHE A 670 9.49 -20.27 6.12
C PHE A 670 8.11 -20.84 5.83
N ILE A 671 7.71 -21.95 6.46
CA ILE A 671 6.34 -22.45 6.30
C ILE A 671 5.32 -21.49 6.90
N HIS A 672 5.62 -20.88 8.06
CA HIS A 672 4.77 -19.84 8.65
C HIS A 672 4.62 -18.65 7.70
N TRP A 673 5.73 -18.08 7.23
CA TRP A 673 5.74 -16.98 6.25
C TRP A 673 4.94 -17.32 4.99
N LEU A 674 5.10 -18.54 4.48
CA LEU A 674 4.38 -19.04 3.31
C LEU A 674 2.87 -19.09 3.58
N THR A 675 2.45 -19.63 4.72
CA THR A 675 1.02 -19.75 5.06
C THR A 675 0.37 -18.42 5.38
N ASP A 676 1.08 -17.50 6.05
CA ASP A 676 0.61 -16.12 6.29
C ASP A 676 0.40 -15.38 4.97
N LEU A 677 1.38 -15.46 4.06
CA LEU A 677 1.27 -14.85 2.74
C LEU A 677 0.18 -15.51 1.88
N ALA A 678 -0.02 -16.82 1.99
CA ALA A 678 -1.12 -17.52 1.32
C ALA A 678 -2.49 -17.00 1.77
N GLY A 679 -2.62 -16.67 3.07
CA GLY A 679 -3.80 -16.07 3.69
C GLY A 679 -3.92 -14.56 3.51
N ALA A 680 -3.05 -13.90 2.73
CA ALA A 680 -3.03 -12.43 2.65
C ALA A 680 -4.30 -11.80 2.03
N GLU A 681 -5.13 -12.58 1.35
CA GLU A 681 -6.42 -12.15 0.80
C GLU A 681 -7.58 -12.52 1.75
N PRO A 682 -8.53 -11.60 2.05
CA PRO A 682 -9.61 -11.81 3.02
C PRO A 682 -10.76 -12.68 2.47
N THR A 683 -10.44 -13.65 1.62
CA THR A 683 -11.37 -14.53 0.87
C THR A 683 -11.00 -16.01 1.09
N PRO A 684 -10.93 -16.49 2.35
CA PRO A 684 -10.39 -17.82 2.68
C PRO A 684 -11.07 -18.99 1.96
N LEU A 685 -12.36 -18.95 1.62
CA LEU A 685 -13.02 -20.04 0.89
C LEU A 685 -12.64 -20.07 -0.60
N GLY A 686 -12.01 -19.01 -1.11
CA GLY A 686 -11.53 -18.88 -2.49
C GLY A 686 -10.20 -19.57 -2.78
N GLY A 687 -9.60 -20.26 -1.81
CA GLY A 687 -8.24 -20.80 -1.92
C GLY A 687 -7.18 -19.75 -1.58
N CYS A 688 -5.91 -20.07 -1.85
CA CYS A 688 -4.77 -19.20 -1.55
C CYS A 688 -4.57 -18.15 -2.67
N GLU A 689 -5.55 -17.26 -2.86
CA GLU A 689 -5.63 -16.34 -4.00
C GLU A 689 -4.38 -15.46 -4.17
N LYS A 690 -3.67 -15.14 -3.07
CA LYS A 690 -2.41 -14.39 -3.14
C LYS A 690 -1.40 -15.08 -4.06
N PHE A 691 -1.14 -16.36 -3.85
CA PHE A 691 -0.20 -17.12 -4.67
C PHE A 691 -0.78 -17.53 -6.00
N VAL A 692 -2.04 -17.91 -6.02
CA VAL A 692 -2.66 -18.51 -7.22
C VAL A 692 -2.93 -17.45 -8.30
N LEU A 693 -3.36 -16.24 -7.89
CA LEU A 693 -3.83 -15.22 -8.83
C LEU A 693 -2.90 -14.02 -8.96
N LYS A 694 -2.25 -13.63 -7.86
CA LYS A 694 -1.53 -12.35 -7.74
C LYS A 694 -0.01 -12.49 -7.67
N PHE A 695 0.52 -13.70 -7.47
CA PHE A 695 1.96 -13.94 -7.39
C PHE A 695 2.43 -14.68 -8.66
N PRO A 696 3.44 -14.16 -9.38
CA PRO A 696 3.95 -14.85 -10.56
C PRO A 696 4.51 -16.23 -10.19
N LEU A 697 3.97 -17.28 -10.81
CA LEU A 697 4.35 -18.67 -10.52
C LEU A 697 5.85 -18.96 -10.64
N PRO A 698 6.58 -18.46 -11.67
CA PRO A 698 8.04 -18.66 -11.75
C PRO A 698 8.79 -18.05 -10.55
N VAL A 699 8.32 -16.91 -10.05
CA VAL A 699 8.88 -16.25 -8.87
C VAL A 699 8.62 -17.11 -7.65
N LEU A 700 7.38 -17.55 -7.41
CA LEU A 700 7.06 -18.43 -6.27
C LEU A 700 7.89 -19.71 -6.28
N ASN A 701 8.01 -20.37 -7.43
CA ASN A 701 8.82 -21.58 -7.56
C ASN A 701 10.29 -21.33 -7.21
N SER A 702 10.83 -20.15 -7.56
CA SER A 702 12.21 -19.78 -7.21
C SER A 702 12.37 -19.52 -5.70
N PHE A 703 11.38 -18.89 -5.06
CA PHE A 703 11.32 -18.73 -3.60
C PHE A 703 11.31 -20.10 -2.90
N LEU A 704 10.37 -20.97 -3.29
CA LEU A 704 10.25 -22.31 -2.71
C LEU A 704 11.52 -23.15 -2.92
N ARG A 705 12.13 -23.06 -4.12
CA ARG A 705 13.40 -23.74 -4.42
C ARG A 705 14.49 -23.30 -3.45
N SER A 706 14.59 -22.00 -3.21
CA SER A 706 15.69 -21.38 -2.47
C SER A 706 15.69 -21.69 -0.97
N PHE A 707 14.58 -22.13 -0.38
CA PHE A 707 14.50 -22.45 1.06
C PHE A 707 15.53 -23.49 1.52
N GLU A 708 15.79 -24.55 0.72
CA GLU A 708 16.78 -25.58 1.10
C GLU A 708 18.19 -25.03 1.25
N PHE A 709 18.49 -23.91 0.57
CA PHE A 709 19.79 -23.27 0.63
C PHE A 709 19.85 -22.36 1.84
N VAL A 710 18.78 -21.58 2.09
CA VAL A 710 18.73 -20.71 3.26
C VAL A 710 18.81 -21.52 4.56
N GLU A 711 18.20 -22.70 4.62
CA GLU A 711 18.30 -23.61 5.77
C GLU A 711 19.74 -24.07 6.08
N LYS A 712 20.62 -24.09 5.08
CA LYS A 712 22.04 -24.45 5.24
C LYS A 712 22.84 -23.38 5.94
N ILE A 713 22.32 -22.15 6.11
CA ILE A 713 23.02 -21.08 6.85
C ILE A 713 23.31 -21.44 8.31
N VAL A 714 22.62 -22.46 8.84
CA VAL A 714 22.86 -23.03 10.17
C VAL A 714 24.22 -23.72 10.25
N CYS A 715 24.69 -24.34 9.16
CA CYS A 715 25.94 -25.13 9.13
C CYS A 715 26.97 -24.67 8.10
N HIS A 716 26.59 -23.80 7.16
CA HIS A 716 27.45 -23.23 6.14
C HIS A 716 27.64 -21.73 6.36
N THR A 717 28.66 -21.17 5.72
CA THR A 717 28.89 -19.73 5.67
C THR A 717 27.92 -19.02 4.73
N GLU A 718 27.77 -17.71 4.90
CA GLU A 718 26.96 -16.86 4.01
C GLU A 718 27.37 -17.05 2.54
N THR A 719 28.68 -17.10 2.28
CA THR A 719 29.22 -17.20 0.91
C THR A 719 29.02 -18.59 0.31
N GLU A 720 29.22 -19.67 1.09
CA GLU A 720 28.97 -21.05 0.62
C GLU A 720 27.50 -21.26 0.23
N VAL A 721 26.56 -20.77 1.04
CA VAL A 721 25.12 -20.84 0.75
C VAL A 721 24.80 -20.12 -0.56
N MET A 722 25.34 -18.92 -0.76
CA MET A 722 25.12 -18.14 -1.96
C MET A 722 25.73 -18.82 -3.20
N GLU A 723 26.97 -19.31 -3.10
CA GLU A 723 27.66 -19.97 -4.21
C GLU A 723 26.93 -21.23 -4.67
N GLU A 724 26.51 -22.08 -3.71
CA GLU A 724 25.78 -23.30 -4.01
C GLU A 724 24.46 -22.99 -4.70
N TYR A 725 23.73 -21.98 -4.20
CA TYR A 725 22.49 -21.53 -4.83
C TYR A 725 22.73 -21.04 -6.27
N LEU A 726 23.74 -20.21 -6.50
CA LEU A 726 24.09 -19.70 -7.84
C LEU A 726 24.40 -20.84 -8.83
N LYS A 727 25.19 -21.83 -8.40
CA LYS A 727 25.52 -23.02 -9.22
C LYS A 727 24.27 -23.79 -9.60
N VAL A 728 23.36 -24.03 -8.65
CA VAL A 728 22.10 -24.74 -8.92
C VAL A 728 21.18 -23.93 -9.83
N ARG A 729 21.04 -22.62 -9.61
CA ARG A 729 20.23 -21.76 -10.48
C ARG A 729 20.75 -21.74 -11.91
N TRP A 730 22.06 -21.79 -12.11
CA TRP A 730 22.66 -21.93 -13.44
C TRP A 730 22.27 -23.26 -14.09
N SER A 731 22.47 -24.37 -13.38
CA SER A 731 22.18 -25.73 -13.91
C SER A 731 20.69 -25.98 -14.19
N GLU A 732 19.80 -25.39 -13.40
CA GLU A 732 18.34 -25.53 -13.56
C GLU A 732 17.72 -24.51 -14.52
N HIS A 733 18.49 -23.58 -15.07
CA HIS A 733 17.97 -22.57 -15.98
C HIS A 733 17.50 -23.19 -17.30
N VAL A 734 16.38 -22.66 -17.82
CA VAL A 734 15.78 -23.10 -19.08
C VAL A 734 15.58 -21.88 -19.98
N PRO A 735 16.17 -21.85 -21.19
CA PRO A 735 17.02 -22.88 -21.79
C PRO A 735 18.36 -23.04 -21.05
N SER A 736 18.98 -24.21 -21.13
CA SER A 736 20.27 -24.43 -20.46
C SER A 736 21.35 -23.51 -21.04
N PRO A 737 22.05 -22.72 -20.20
CA PRO A 737 23.16 -21.86 -20.64
C PRO A 737 24.47 -22.63 -20.85
N GLY A 738 24.49 -23.95 -20.67
CA GLY A 738 25.67 -24.80 -20.74
C GLY A 738 26.25 -25.15 -19.35
N PRO A 739 27.51 -25.63 -19.27
CA PRO A 739 28.15 -25.96 -17.99
C PRO A 739 28.28 -24.71 -17.11
N VAL A 740 28.33 -24.92 -15.78
CA VAL A 740 28.57 -23.85 -14.81
C VAL A 740 29.85 -23.08 -15.19
N PRO A 741 29.83 -21.74 -15.25
CA PRO A 741 30.97 -20.97 -15.70
C PRO A 741 32.12 -21.09 -14.68
N PHE A 742 33.35 -20.99 -15.18
CA PHE A 742 34.58 -20.96 -14.39
C PHE A 742 35.38 -19.70 -14.73
N GLY A 743 36.37 -19.39 -13.89
CA GLY A 743 37.24 -18.23 -14.05
C GLY A 743 36.67 -16.94 -13.46
N GLU A 744 37.35 -15.83 -13.72
CA GLU A 744 37.18 -14.56 -13.01
C GLU A 744 35.79 -13.91 -13.15
N SER A 745 35.01 -14.30 -14.17
CA SER A 745 33.66 -13.78 -14.43
C SER A 745 32.53 -14.70 -13.99
N ALA A 746 32.84 -15.87 -13.39
CA ALA A 746 31.84 -16.90 -13.11
C ALA A 746 30.73 -16.42 -12.16
N ILE A 747 31.09 -15.78 -11.05
CA ILE A 747 30.10 -15.24 -10.09
C ILE A 747 29.22 -14.17 -10.75
N ALA A 748 29.81 -13.21 -11.46
CA ALA A 748 29.04 -12.16 -12.13
C ALA A 748 28.03 -12.74 -13.13
N ARG A 749 28.44 -13.72 -13.94
CA ARG A 749 27.54 -14.39 -14.90
C ARG A 749 26.41 -15.14 -14.20
N MET A 750 26.69 -15.88 -13.13
CA MET A 750 25.63 -16.58 -12.38
C MET A 750 24.66 -15.62 -11.69
N ARG A 751 25.15 -14.51 -11.14
CA ARG A 751 24.30 -13.46 -10.55
C ARG A 751 23.44 -12.78 -11.62
N LEU A 752 24.02 -12.38 -12.75
CA LEU A 752 23.30 -11.78 -13.88
C LEU A 752 22.22 -12.72 -14.44
N LEU A 753 22.46 -14.04 -14.48
CA LEU A 753 21.44 -15.02 -14.85
C LEU A 753 20.21 -14.93 -13.93
N CYS A 754 20.44 -14.87 -12.61
CA CYS A 754 19.35 -14.78 -11.64
C CYS A 754 18.61 -13.44 -11.71
N MET A 755 19.33 -12.33 -11.94
CA MET A 755 18.76 -10.99 -12.05
C MET A 755 17.92 -10.83 -13.32
N ALA A 756 18.44 -11.27 -14.48
CA ALA A 756 17.81 -11.09 -15.79
C ALA A 756 16.65 -12.06 -16.07
N GLN A 757 16.60 -13.21 -15.37
CA GLN A 757 15.55 -14.23 -15.51
C GLN A 757 15.31 -14.64 -16.98
N MET A 758 14.14 -14.35 -17.55
CA MET A 758 13.81 -14.72 -18.94
C MET A 758 14.74 -14.06 -19.97
N ASN A 759 15.35 -12.92 -19.63
CA ASN A 759 16.30 -12.23 -20.49
C ASN A 759 17.74 -12.72 -20.30
N ALA A 760 17.99 -13.69 -19.40
CA ALA A 760 19.34 -14.18 -19.11
C ALA A 760 20.12 -14.65 -20.36
N PRO A 761 19.54 -15.39 -21.33
CA PRO A 761 20.29 -15.77 -22.53
C PRO A 761 20.84 -14.58 -23.32
N MET A 762 20.06 -13.50 -23.44
CA MET A 762 20.47 -12.27 -24.14
C MET A 762 21.55 -11.53 -23.35
N VAL A 763 21.32 -11.33 -22.05
CA VAL A 763 22.27 -10.65 -21.15
C VAL A 763 23.61 -11.39 -21.09
N LEU A 764 23.61 -12.72 -20.98
CA LEU A 764 24.83 -13.52 -20.91
C LEU A 764 25.60 -13.57 -22.22
N LYS A 765 24.91 -13.57 -23.36
CA LYS A 765 25.56 -13.47 -24.67
C LYS A 765 26.27 -12.13 -24.80
N GLU A 766 25.57 -11.04 -24.53
CA GLU A 766 26.09 -9.68 -24.68
C GLU A 766 27.08 -9.27 -23.58
N TYR A 767 27.12 -9.98 -22.45
CA TYR A 767 28.20 -9.87 -21.47
C TYR A 767 29.58 -10.16 -22.08
N GLY A 768 29.66 -11.06 -23.07
CA GLY A 768 30.88 -11.32 -23.82
C GLY A 768 31.31 -10.19 -24.76
N GLU A 769 30.38 -9.28 -25.10
CA GLU A 769 30.60 -8.14 -26.00
C GLU A 769 30.98 -6.84 -25.24
N LEU A 770 31.05 -6.89 -23.90
CA LEU A 770 31.48 -5.77 -23.06
C LEU A 770 32.97 -5.43 -23.27
N SER A 771 33.34 -4.18 -22.99
CA SER A 771 34.74 -3.80 -22.74
C SER A 771 35.40 -4.77 -21.77
N ASP A 772 36.70 -4.97 -21.90
CA ASP A 772 37.48 -5.61 -20.85
C ASP A 772 37.32 -4.88 -19.51
N GLU A 773 37.29 -3.54 -19.53
CA GLU A 773 37.09 -2.70 -18.34
C GLU A 773 35.70 -2.86 -17.69
N ASP A 774 34.61 -2.77 -18.45
CA ASP A 774 33.24 -2.96 -17.94
C ASP A 774 33.08 -4.39 -17.40
N ARG A 775 33.59 -5.37 -18.14
CA ARG A 775 33.55 -6.79 -17.74
C ARG A 775 34.35 -7.04 -16.47
N LEU A 776 35.53 -6.45 -16.32
CA LEU A 776 36.35 -6.53 -15.11
C LEU A 776 35.65 -5.85 -13.92
N THR A 777 35.05 -4.67 -14.14
CA THR A 777 34.29 -3.93 -13.12
C THR A 777 33.16 -4.80 -12.57
N LEU A 778 32.31 -5.34 -13.45
CA LEU A 778 31.20 -6.21 -13.04
C LEU A 778 31.70 -7.50 -12.38
N SER A 779 32.75 -8.14 -12.92
CA SER A 779 33.33 -9.36 -12.35
C SER A 779 33.86 -9.15 -10.94
N THR A 780 34.55 -8.03 -10.70
CA THR A 780 35.14 -7.68 -9.41
C THR A 780 34.06 -7.33 -8.39
N GLU A 781 33.20 -6.37 -8.70
CA GLU A 781 32.23 -5.83 -7.75
C GLU A 781 31.12 -6.84 -7.39
N MET A 782 30.69 -7.67 -8.35
CA MET A 782 29.73 -8.74 -8.06
C MET A 782 30.32 -9.92 -7.28
N SER A 783 31.65 -10.04 -7.22
CA SER A 783 32.35 -11.09 -6.46
C SER A 783 32.63 -10.69 -5.00
N LEU A 784 32.48 -9.42 -4.63
CA LEU A 784 32.65 -8.98 -3.24
C LEU A 784 31.51 -9.51 -2.36
N THR A 785 31.87 -10.14 -1.24
CA THR A 785 30.91 -10.88 -0.40
C THR A 785 30.23 -10.02 0.66
N GLY A 786 30.87 -8.94 1.12
CA GLY A 786 30.43 -8.18 2.29
C GLY A 786 30.60 -8.93 3.61
N CYS A 787 31.33 -10.05 3.61
CA CYS A 787 31.55 -10.92 4.76
C CYS A 787 33.02 -10.89 5.18
N ILE A 788 33.31 -10.74 6.48
CA ILE A 788 34.68 -10.81 6.98
C ILE A 788 35.25 -12.22 6.85
N GLY A 789 36.43 -12.34 6.25
CA GLY A 789 37.15 -13.61 6.12
C GLY A 789 36.46 -14.65 5.23
N GLN A 790 35.53 -14.26 4.37
CA GLN A 790 34.86 -15.16 3.42
C GLN A 790 35.00 -14.65 1.99
N SER A 791 35.32 -15.57 1.09
CA SER A 791 35.34 -15.36 -0.36
C SER A 791 34.62 -16.53 -1.05
N TYR A 792 34.19 -16.31 -2.28
CA TYR A 792 33.79 -17.42 -3.15
C TYR A 792 35.02 -18.29 -3.48
N SER A 793 34.78 -19.47 -4.07
CA SER A 793 35.83 -20.36 -4.55
C SER A 793 36.79 -19.61 -5.49
N ALA A 794 38.10 -19.78 -5.26
CA ALA A 794 39.14 -18.98 -5.91
C ALA A 794 39.18 -19.11 -7.45
N ASP A 795 38.67 -20.22 -7.98
CA ASP A 795 38.53 -20.49 -9.41
C ASP A 795 37.30 -19.81 -10.06
N LEU A 796 36.47 -19.12 -9.27
CA LEU A 796 35.23 -18.47 -9.73
C LEU A 796 35.27 -16.93 -9.67
N ILE A 797 36.35 -16.35 -9.14
CA ILE A 797 36.48 -14.91 -8.88
C ILE A 797 37.80 -14.35 -9.39
N PRO A 798 37.90 -13.02 -9.62
CA PRO A 798 39.18 -12.39 -9.95
C PRO A 798 40.21 -12.61 -8.84
N LYS A 799 41.47 -12.86 -9.21
CA LYS A 799 42.55 -13.08 -8.24
C LYS A 799 42.68 -11.95 -7.23
N GLU A 800 42.54 -10.71 -7.70
CA GLU A 800 42.59 -9.49 -6.88
C GLU A 800 41.57 -9.52 -5.74
N VAL A 801 40.35 -10.04 -5.97
CA VAL A 801 39.31 -10.17 -4.94
C VAL A 801 39.69 -11.22 -3.90
N SER A 802 40.26 -12.34 -4.33
CA SER A 802 40.69 -13.43 -3.44
C SER A 802 41.92 -13.08 -2.59
N GLU A 803 42.92 -12.42 -3.19
CA GLU A 803 44.20 -12.10 -2.55
C GLU A 803 44.12 -10.83 -1.70
N HIS A 804 43.27 -9.87 -2.09
CA HIS A 804 43.16 -8.55 -1.45
C HIS A 804 41.69 -8.23 -1.12
N PRO A 805 41.08 -8.92 -0.14
CA PRO A 805 39.68 -8.70 0.22
C PRO A 805 39.48 -7.25 0.70
N HIS A 806 38.55 -6.55 0.07
CA HIS A 806 38.20 -5.17 0.37
C HIS A 806 36.67 -4.96 0.32
N GLY A 807 36.20 -3.84 0.86
CA GLY A 807 34.80 -3.45 0.78
C GLY A 807 34.62 -1.92 0.79
N PRO A 808 33.38 -1.42 0.92
CA PRO A 808 32.16 -2.21 1.08
C PRO A 808 31.78 -2.98 -0.19
N ALA A 809 30.97 -4.03 -0.03
CA ALA A 809 30.28 -4.67 -1.14
C ALA A 809 28.99 -3.90 -1.48
N PHE A 810 28.57 -3.91 -2.75
CA PHE A 810 27.40 -3.14 -3.18
C PHE A 810 26.19 -4.04 -3.45
N LEU A 811 25.03 -3.59 -2.98
CA LEU A 811 23.71 -4.07 -3.36
C LEU A 811 23.12 -3.02 -4.31
N ILE A 812 22.94 -3.37 -5.59
CA ILE A 812 22.29 -2.47 -6.56
C ILE A 812 20.78 -2.73 -6.54
N TYR A 813 20.05 -1.92 -5.78
CA TYR A 813 18.62 -2.13 -5.55
C TYR A 813 17.79 -1.71 -6.77
N TYR A 814 16.94 -2.64 -7.24
CA TYR A 814 16.26 -2.71 -8.53
C TYR A 814 17.12 -3.17 -9.72
N GLY A 815 18.30 -3.76 -9.48
CA GLY A 815 19.11 -4.38 -10.53
C GLY A 815 18.34 -5.43 -11.37
N PRO A 816 17.57 -6.35 -10.77
CA PRO A 816 16.76 -7.32 -11.51
C PRO A 816 15.71 -6.66 -12.40
N ALA A 817 15.01 -5.62 -11.90
CA ALA A 817 14.01 -4.91 -12.69
C ALA A 817 14.64 -4.21 -13.91
N PHE A 818 15.83 -3.62 -13.73
CA PHE A 818 16.59 -3.00 -14.82
C PHE A 818 16.97 -3.99 -15.93
N PHE A 819 17.31 -5.24 -15.61
CA PHE A 819 17.61 -6.29 -16.60
C PHE A 819 16.39 -7.06 -17.11
N GLN A 820 15.27 -7.05 -16.39
CA GLN A 820 14.02 -7.67 -16.84
C GLN A 820 13.26 -6.76 -17.82
N ASN A 821 13.43 -5.44 -17.70
CA ASN A 821 12.81 -4.43 -18.55
C ASN A 821 13.71 -4.02 -19.74
N LEU A 822 14.34 -4.96 -20.44
CA LEU A 822 15.17 -4.61 -21.61
C LEU A 822 14.34 -3.94 -22.72
N GLY A 823 13.09 -4.37 -22.95
CA GLY A 823 12.29 -3.87 -24.06
C GLY A 823 13.01 -4.09 -25.39
N ASN A 824 13.29 -2.99 -26.11
CA ASN A 824 14.06 -3.00 -27.36
C ASN A 824 15.55 -2.67 -27.16
N ASP A 825 16.00 -2.47 -25.93
CA ASP A 825 17.40 -2.15 -25.66
C ASP A 825 18.32 -3.33 -25.93
N ARG A 826 19.54 -3.01 -26.35
CA ARG A 826 20.65 -3.95 -26.33
C ARG A 826 21.12 -4.18 -24.89
N ALA A 827 21.24 -5.45 -24.50
CA ALA A 827 21.67 -5.83 -23.16
C ALA A 827 23.10 -5.34 -22.83
N VAL A 828 23.99 -5.24 -23.81
CA VAL A 828 25.37 -4.74 -23.66
C VAL A 828 25.37 -3.30 -23.17
N ARG A 829 24.46 -2.45 -23.69
CA ARG A 829 24.36 -1.05 -23.25
C ARG A 829 23.89 -0.97 -21.80
N ARG A 830 22.89 -1.77 -21.42
CA ARG A 830 22.43 -1.87 -20.02
C ARG A 830 23.52 -2.36 -19.09
N LEU A 831 24.28 -3.36 -19.49
CA LEU A 831 25.42 -3.87 -18.73
C LEU A 831 26.51 -2.80 -18.56
N SER A 832 26.78 -1.98 -19.59
CA SER A 832 27.68 -0.83 -19.48
C SER A 832 27.18 0.24 -18.51
N VAL A 833 25.87 0.58 -18.54
CA VAL A 833 25.27 1.47 -17.52
C VAL A 833 25.47 0.90 -16.13
N MET A 834 25.23 -0.40 -15.94
CA MET A 834 25.42 -1.06 -14.64
C MET A 834 26.89 -1.00 -14.19
N ALA A 835 27.85 -1.24 -15.08
CA ALA A 835 29.27 -1.10 -14.77
C ALA A 835 29.61 0.32 -14.32
N GLU A 836 29.07 1.33 -14.99
CA GLU A 836 29.27 2.73 -14.62
C GLU A 836 28.67 3.07 -13.24
N VAL A 837 27.49 2.53 -12.91
CA VAL A 837 26.90 2.65 -11.57
C VAL A 837 27.83 2.08 -10.50
N TYR A 838 28.46 0.93 -10.76
CA TYR A 838 29.44 0.35 -9.84
C TYR A 838 30.70 1.21 -9.71
N ARG A 839 31.24 1.78 -10.80
CA ARG A 839 32.39 2.70 -10.73
C ARG A 839 32.07 3.94 -9.90
N CYS A 840 30.93 4.57 -10.17
CA CYS A 840 30.44 5.72 -9.41
C CYS A 840 30.28 5.37 -7.92
N ALA A 841 29.71 4.20 -7.60
CA ALA A 841 29.58 3.75 -6.22
C ALA A 841 30.96 3.52 -5.57
N ARG A 842 31.91 2.90 -6.27
CA ARG A 842 33.28 2.71 -5.79
C ARG A 842 34.02 4.02 -5.56
N ALA A 843 33.77 5.05 -6.37
CA ALA A 843 34.32 6.39 -6.16
C ALA A 843 33.75 7.07 -4.89
N LEU A 844 32.45 6.88 -4.61
CA LEU A 844 31.83 7.37 -3.36
C LEU A 844 32.25 6.58 -2.12
N TRP A 845 32.54 5.29 -2.28
CA TRP A 845 33.00 4.39 -1.21
C TRP A 845 34.27 3.63 -1.65
N PRO A 846 35.45 4.28 -1.52
CA PRO A 846 36.71 3.68 -1.89
C PRO A 846 36.94 2.34 -1.20
N ALA A 847 37.56 1.41 -1.94
CA ALA A 847 37.90 0.08 -1.45
C ALA A 847 38.77 0.16 -0.18
N SER A 848 38.36 -0.53 0.89
CA SER A 848 39.10 -0.61 2.14
C SER A 848 38.91 -1.96 2.82
N ILE A 849 40.00 -2.49 3.37
CA ILE A 849 40.00 -3.73 4.18
C ILE A 849 39.10 -3.55 5.42
N THR A 850 39.05 -2.34 5.99
CA THR A 850 38.20 -2.04 7.17
C THR A 850 36.70 -2.08 6.88
N LYS A 851 36.32 -2.08 5.60
CA LYS A 851 34.92 -2.09 5.14
C LYS A 851 34.51 -3.43 4.51
N VAL A 852 35.34 -4.47 4.60
CA VAL A 852 35.04 -5.83 4.06
C VAL A 852 33.73 -6.38 4.61
N ALA A 853 33.43 -6.14 5.89
CA ALA A 853 32.21 -6.60 6.56
C ALA A 853 31.00 -5.65 6.39
N CYS A 854 31.07 -4.71 5.44
CA CYS A 854 30.05 -3.71 5.21
C CYS A 854 29.41 -3.90 3.83
N SER A 855 28.15 -3.48 3.73
CA SER A 855 27.45 -3.39 2.46
C SER A 855 26.78 -2.02 2.33
N VAL A 856 26.73 -1.52 1.09
CA VAL A 856 26.08 -0.26 0.73
C VAL A 856 24.97 -0.55 -0.27
N ILE A 857 23.82 0.09 -0.07
CA ILE A 857 22.67 0.01 -0.97
C ILE A 857 22.76 1.16 -1.98
N VAL A 858 22.79 0.84 -3.26
CA VAL A 858 22.75 1.80 -4.35
C VAL A 858 21.39 1.65 -5.04
N ARG A 859 20.51 2.64 -4.87
CA ARG A 859 19.15 2.60 -5.41
C ARG A 859 19.11 3.17 -6.82
N ILE A 860 18.61 2.35 -7.75
CA ILE A 860 18.48 2.70 -9.16
C ILE A 860 17.01 2.82 -9.61
N ASP A 861 16.10 3.09 -8.66
CA ASP A 861 14.66 3.11 -8.93
C ASP A 861 14.21 4.10 -10.02
N THR A 862 14.91 5.22 -10.15
CA THR A 862 14.67 6.25 -11.17
C THR A 862 14.99 5.79 -12.59
N ILE A 863 15.87 4.82 -12.76
CA ILE A 863 16.33 4.35 -14.09
C ILE A 863 15.88 2.92 -14.42
N LYS A 864 15.28 2.18 -13.48
CA LYS A 864 14.93 0.75 -13.63
C LYS A 864 13.96 0.43 -14.78
N THR A 865 13.21 1.42 -15.27
CA THR A 865 12.21 1.26 -16.34
C THR A 865 12.53 2.08 -17.59
N LEU A 866 13.49 3.00 -17.53
CA LEU A 866 13.84 3.87 -18.66
C LEU A 866 14.63 3.09 -19.70
N SER A 867 14.38 3.29 -20.99
CA SER A 867 15.23 2.73 -22.06
C SER A 867 16.63 3.38 -22.05
N THR A 868 17.60 2.76 -22.70
CA THR A 868 18.94 3.35 -22.80
C THR A 868 18.89 4.66 -23.59
N ASP A 869 18.02 4.74 -24.60
CA ASP A 869 17.82 5.96 -25.38
C ASP A 869 17.20 7.07 -24.52
N ASP A 870 16.25 6.75 -23.62
CA ASP A 870 15.70 7.72 -22.66
C ASP A 870 16.79 8.24 -21.70
N LEU A 871 17.68 7.36 -21.23
CA LEU A 871 18.80 7.75 -20.37
C LEU A 871 19.75 8.71 -21.09
N LEU A 872 20.06 8.45 -22.36
CA LEU A 872 20.90 9.29 -23.20
C LEU A 872 20.21 10.61 -23.59
N GLN A 873 18.90 10.59 -23.78
CA GLN A 873 18.10 11.76 -24.10
C GLN A 873 18.17 12.81 -22.97
N VAL A 874 18.14 12.38 -21.71
CA VAL A 874 18.34 13.27 -20.56
C VAL A 874 19.67 14.00 -20.63
N VAL A 875 20.75 13.31 -21.02
CA VAL A 875 22.08 13.92 -21.19
C VAL A 875 22.10 14.88 -22.38
N ALA A 876 21.37 14.56 -23.45
CA ALA A 876 21.22 15.44 -24.61
C ALA A 876 20.44 16.73 -24.29
N GLU A 877 19.55 16.70 -23.30
CA GLU A 877 18.78 17.84 -22.77
C GLU A 877 19.56 18.71 -21.78
N ASP A 878 20.88 18.52 -21.67
CA ASP A 878 21.80 19.21 -20.76
C ASP A 878 21.54 18.95 -19.26
N ASP A 879 20.72 17.95 -18.96
CA ASP A 879 20.55 17.36 -17.62
C ASP A 879 21.57 16.24 -17.38
N LEU A 880 21.70 15.84 -16.11
CA LEU A 880 22.69 14.88 -15.65
C LEU A 880 22.02 13.76 -14.84
N TRP A 881 22.60 12.58 -14.91
CA TRP A 881 22.34 11.50 -13.96
C TRP A 881 23.38 11.55 -12.85
N LEU A 882 22.93 11.77 -11.62
CA LEU A 882 23.81 11.84 -10.45
C LEU A 882 23.57 10.65 -9.54
N LEU A 883 24.65 10.03 -9.08
CA LEU A 883 24.63 9.14 -7.93
C LEU A 883 24.94 9.97 -6.68
N VAL A 884 23.94 10.14 -5.81
CA VAL A 884 24.02 11.00 -4.62
C VAL A 884 24.12 10.14 -3.37
N LYS A 885 25.21 10.32 -2.59
CA LYS A 885 25.36 9.69 -1.28
C LYS A 885 24.40 10.33 -0.28
N HIS A 886 23.41 9.57 0.17
CA HIS A 886 22.44 10.04 1.15
C HIS A 886 22.92 9.84 2.59
N ASN A 887 23.56 8.69 2.86
CA ASN A 887 24.23 8.39 4.12
C ASN A 887 25.38 7.40 3.88
N ASP A 888 26.05 6.91 4.93
CA ASP A 888 27.18 5.99 4.79
C ASP A 888 26.84 4.60 4.25
N SER A 889 25.56 4.25 4.21
CA SER A 889 25.06 2.95 3.77
C SER A 889 24.13 3.00 2.55
N GLU A 890 23.85 4.19 2.01
CA GLU A 890 22.85 4.35 0.94
C GLU A 890 23.18 5.50 -0.01
N ALA A 891 23.00 5.26 -1.32
CA ALA A 891 22.94 6.26 -2.37
C ALA A 891 21.73 6.05 -3.30
N PHE A 892 21.38 7.10 -4.03
CA PHE A 892 20.29 7.12 -4.99
C PHE A 892 20.76 7.71 -6.31
N ILE A 893 20.29 7.15 -7.43
CA ILE A 893 20.41 7.79 -8.74
C ILE A 893 19.26 8.78 -8.91
N GLU A 894 19.55 10.01 -9.33
CA GLU A 894 18.51 10.98 -9.69
C GLU A 894 18.90 11.84 -10.90
N ARG A 895 17.89 12.21 -11.70
CA ARG A 895 18.00 13.23 -12.75
C ARG A 895 18.18 14.58 -12.08
N SER A 896 19.18 15.34 -12.51
CA SER A 896 19.51 16.65 -11.94
C SER A 896 20.00 17.61 -13.02
N SER A 897 19.58 18.86 -12.91
CA SER A 897 20.15 19.94 -13.72
C SER A 897 21.51 20.38 -13.20
N LYS A 898 22.30 21.06 -14.04
CA LYS A 898 23.58 21.69 -13.63
C LYS A 898 23.43 22.63 -12.42
N LYS A 899 22.31 23.35 -12.31
CA LYS A 899 22.02 24.22 -11.16
C LYS A 899 21.88 23.41 -9.87
N LYS A 900 21.17 22.27 -9.91
CA LYS A 900 21.00 21.38 -8.76
C LYS A 900 22.33 20.71 -8.37
N LEU A 901 23.13 20.30 -9.37
CA LEU A 901 24.50 19.83 -9.18
C LEU A 901 25.35 20.85 -8.39
N ASN A 902 25.37 22.11 -8.83
CA ASN A 902 26.11 23.17 -8.14
C ASN A 902 25.64 23.35 -6.69
N LYS A 903 24.33 23.19 -6.43
CA LYS A 903 23.78 23.22 -5.06
C LYS A 903 24.32 22.08 -4.20
N PHE A 904 24.35 20.85 -4.73
CA PHE A 904 24.91 19.71 -4.00
C PHE A 904 26.39 19.89 -3.67
N ILE A 905 27.18 20.39 -4.63
CA ILE A 905 28.58 20.73 -4.41
C ILE A 905 28.72 21.81 -3.33
N SER A 906 27.92 22.88 -3.41
CA SER A 906 27.96 23.96 -2.41
C SER A 906 27.56 23.50 -1.00
N ASN A 907 26.74 22.46 -0.90
CA ASN A 907 26.32 21.87 0.37
C ASN A 907 27.30 20.80 0.89
N GLY A 908 28.41 20.54 0.18
CA GLY A 908 29.38 19.51 0.55
C GLY A 908 28.84 18.08 0.43
N GLN A 909 27.80 17.85 -0.37
CA GLN A 909 27.25 16.50 -0.56
C GLN A 909 28.17 15.67 -1.47
N SER A 910 28.43 14.43 -1.08
CA SER A 910 29.23 13.51 -1.90
C SER A 910 28.39 12.96 -3.05
N ILE A 911 28.81 13.23 -4.28
CA ILE A 911 28.10 12.88 -5.50
C ILE A 911 29.06 12.35 -6.56
N GLN A 912 28.54 11.60 -7.52
CA GLN A 912 29.23 11.23 -8.75
C GLN A 912 28.30 11.43 -9.94
N ILE A 913 28.86 11.85 -11.08
CA ILE A 913 28.13 11.96 -12.34
C ILE A 913 28.25 10.61 -13.03
N ILE A 914 27.12 10.05 -13.46
CA ILE A 914 27.10 8.80 -14.22
C ILE A 914 27.40 9.14 -15.68
N ASP A 915 28.59 8.79 -16.16
CA ASP A 915 29.00 9.12 -17.52
C ASP A 915 28.44 8.10 -18.53
N LEU A 916 27.41 8.52 -19.26
CA LEU A 916 26.78 7.72 -20.31
C LEU A 916 27.33 8.02 -21.71
N SER A 917 28.25 8.98 -21.85
CA SER A 917 28.72 9.48 -23.15
C SER A 917 29.48 8.40 -23.94
N TYR A 918 30.27 7.58 -23.26
CA TYR A 918 31.05 6.52 -23.89
C TYR A 918 30.17 5.39 -24.44
N ILE A 919 28.99 5.16 -23.85
CA ILE A 919 28.04 4.12 -24.29
C ILE A 919 27.54 4.41 -25.71
N LYS A 920 27.27 5.68 -26.02
CA LYS A 920 26.86 6.12 -27.37
C LYS A 920 27.95 5.93 -28.42
N SER A 921 29.21 6.09 -28.04
CA SER A 921 30.34 6.00 -28.97
C SER A 921 30.71 4.57 -29.35
N LYS A 922 30.32 3.59 -28.52
CA LYS A 922 30.83 2.22 -28.58
C LYS A 922 29.85 1.22 -29.21
N TYR A 923 28.54 1.51 -29.15
CA TYR A 923 27.46 0.61 -29.58
C TYR A 923 26.34 1.40 -30.25
#